data_AF-A0A969AR82-F1
#
_entry.id   AF-A0A969AR82-F1
#
_cell.length_a   1.000
_cell.length_b   1.000
_cell.length_c   1.000
_cell.angle_alpha   90.00
_cell.angle_beta   90.00
_cell.angle_gamma   90.00
#
_symmetry.space_group_name_H-M   'P 1'
#
loop_
_entity.id
_entity.type
_entity.pdbx_description
1 polymer ?
#
loop_
_entity_poly.entity_id
_entity_poly.type
_entity_poly.pdbx_seq_one_letter_code
_entity_poly.pdbx_strand_id
1 'polypeptide(L)'
;MSSGDVCFIRNGVYRETVVVDKDNLSFKNYNNEYVLITGADVVNAWSTHAQGIYKAAFSSEATMVFLNGQRMNWARWPNEDGNMFNIDDHTTFINTRSGSGTSASGTVEFPSMSSMPNNHWVGAWVIGRADELNWWTANKGQVVASSGKTVTCDKLSWNWANGDPVRWQGQGLGFIIGHLNALDAEKEWVWSNDQIYIKPPAGIDINNVTVEARVRKFGFDLNNRSAIIIEGINFKAAGIQMIGSSACTISNCSFRYGSAFSTYSGHPWGNYSNGDATIHVSGNSNTIENTYIGKTWGHGISVWGNNNIITNCLIEHCNWMGERLSPVFNTGDDNEITHNTLRYAGRDGIELGNNTWINKYAKRATIKHNIVSDMGYFCPDGGVLYTNHQSGTNPVANTEIAYNIWDTYHAPQAHSHGGIYLDNGSSGYSIHHNLIKGVNHGVHINDFNANHNPHDIYIYHNTIIDVEKPNEWHSRPGSTAYNIEARNNHTNSTNGFEATIKSNNRTNVSLSELNAANNYTLKSTSASIDGGMVIPGINDGYNGAAPDLGAYEFGTAPWSAGANITVPSFPDEAPESDQLISVGNAVGQVSPGETYEIEIQYSATVTRDIVIKFQLDESPWTSYTSTGFDIRISNVAVGVHTLIANIEISENIPVAADKYQWRVVLAPIGGNGFNQLDDFSVNNVDCVLPFSIIEGTYYLKNKNSGRRMRPSGTGLGVALEQGEADGTGDLYKWQLSLAEPGYYFITNASTGYEMRIDECGTADLTMIETHQGTGDCVRWQLSEAEAGYYFLTPKDAIVKGVPGVKIRNKDCALSDGVHLEAFDGTGDCVRWALELTNGAGTTSLAINSGGSAFTAGNDQQFIADAYVSGGSTHTSVDNITGTVDDPLYRSERFGNFTYNIPVTNGDYIVRLKFAEIYFTAINKRKFDVKIEGNLVINDIDIFAQVGHDAAYDETHQVNVTDGMLNIQFIGVTNNAKVSAVEVYPQATANRNAFTAFDETEPMHKNLLLYPNPAKGQVQLSMTGYKPQEATIRIIDLYGRIMYKEGIYVDAELYHRQINTSDLSKGLYILQIQSPEINKGLSLMIH
;
A
#
# COMPACT_ATOMS: atom_id res chain seq x y z
N MET A 1 24.39 -14.62 -27.38
CA MET A 1 24.86 -14.06 -26.10
C MET A 1 25.73 -15.07 -25.37
N SER A 2 26.54 -14.63 -24.41
CA SER A 2 27.34 -15.41 -23.47
C SER A 2 26.79 -15.21 -22.06
N SER A 3 27.07 -16.14 -21.14
CA SER A 3 26.65 -16.02 -19.75
C SER A 3 27.20 -14.72 -19.12
N GLY A 4 26.35 -13.99 -18.41
CA GLY A 4 26.59 -12.66 -17.84
C GLY A 4 26.21 -11.51 -18.77
N ASP A 5 25.88 -11.76 -20.03
CA ASP A 5 25.51 -10.69 -20.97
C ASP A 5 24.15 -10.06 -20.63
N VAL A 6 24.06 -8.76 -20.87
CA VAL A 6 22.81 -7.98 -20.85
C VAL A 6 22.42 -7.59 -22.28
N CYS A 7 21.22 -7.96 -22.69
CA CYS A 7 20.59 -7.50 -23.93
C CYS A 7 19.71 -6.27 -23.61
N PHE A 8 20.12 -5.10 -24.09
CA PHE A 8 19.30 -3.91 -24.06
C PHE A 8 18.41 -3.84 -25.30
N ILE A 9 17.10 -3.88 -25.09
CA ILE A 9 16.08 -3.80 -26.13
C ILE A 9 15.64 -2.35 -26.28
N ARG A 10 15.66 -1.84 -27.51
CA ARG A 10 15.25 -0.47 -27.85
C ARG A 10 13.74 -0.37 -28.05
N ASN A 11 13.19 0.84 -27.96
CA ASN A 11 11.81 1.17 -28.27
C ASN A 11 11.33 0.49 -29.55
N GLY A 12 10.19 -0.19 -29.49
CA GLY A 12 9.61 -0.82 -30.65
C GLY A 12 8.58 -1.90 -30.30
N VAL A 13 7.92 -2.39 -31.36
CA VAL A 13 6.99 -3.52 -31.30
C VAL A 13 7.67 -4.76 -31.89
N TYR A 14 7.94 -5.75 -31.05
CA TYR A 14 8.62 -6.99 -31.38
C TYR A 14 7.58 -8.11 -31.48
N ARG A 15 7.47 -8.75 -32.64
CA ARG A 15 6.43 -9.75 -32.96
C ARG A 15 7.00 -11.16 -33.03
N GLU A 16 7.72 -11.56 -31.99
CA GLU A 16 8.43 -12.83 -31.93
C GLU A 16 8.35 -13.48 -30.55
N THR A 17 8.61 -14.79 -30.51
CA THR A 17 8.86 -15.52 -29.27
C THR A 17 10.36 -15.66 -29.09
N VAL A 18 10.91 -15.07 -28.04
CA VAL A 18 12.33 -15.18 -27.71
C VAL A 18 12.58 -16.51 -26.99
N VAL A 19 13.33 -17.39 -27.63
CA VAL A 19 13.78 -18.67 -27.03
C VAL A 19 15.18 -18.46 -26.46
N VAL A 20 15.30 -18.57 -25.14
CA VAL A 20 16.59 -18.38 -24.45
C VAL A 20 17.34 -19.71 -24.40
N ASP A 21 18.55 -19.74 -24.96
CA ASP A 21 19.35 -20.97 -25.12
C ASP A 21 20.49 -21.12 -24.09
N LYS A 22 20.70 -20.13 -23.22
CA LYS A 22 21.76 -20.09 -22.20
C LYS A 22 21.29 -19.52 -20.89
N ASP A 23 22.00 -19.85 -19.81
CA ASP A 23 21.75 -19.38 -18.45
C ASP A 23 22.48 -18.07 -18.12
N ASN A 24 22.01 -17.42 -17.06
CA ASN A 24 22.60 -16.21 -16.50
C ASN A 24 22.68 -15.08 -17.54
N LEU A 25 21.53 -14.68 -18.08
CA LEU A 25 21.38 -13.60 -19.06
C LEU A 25 20.36 -12.58 -18.55
N SER A 26 20.52 -11.32 -18.96
CA SER A 26 19.51 -10.29 -18.69
C SER A 26 18.96 -9.69 -19.98
N PHE A 27 17.65 -9.44 -20.03
CA PHE A 27 16.95 -8.73 -21.10
C PHE A 27 16.24 -7.54 -20.48
N LYS A 28 16.63 -6.33 -20.89
CA LYS A 28 16.15 -5.08 -20.29
C LYS A 28 15.75 -4.09 -21.37
N ASN A 29 14.77 -3.23 -21.10
CA ASN A 29 14.61 -2.04 -21.93
C ASN A 29 15.82 -1.10 -21.80
N TYR A 30 16.12 -0.34 -22.85
CA TYR A 30 17.20 0.64 -22.84
C TYR A 30 16.67 2.00 -22.35
N ASN A 31 17.25 2.59 -21.32
CA ASN A 31 16.90 3.94 -20.82
C ASN A 31 15.38 4.17 -20.61
N ASN A 32 14.69 3.20 -20.00
CA ASN A 32 13.24 3.25 -19.79
C ASN A 32 12.38 3.41 -21.07
N GLU A 33 12.95 3.10 -22.25
CA GLU A 33 12.21 3.11 -23.51
C GLU A 33 11.03 2.11 -23.47
N TYR A 34 9.92 2.46 -24.14
CA TYR A 34 8.75 1.59 -24.25
C TYR A 34 9.03 0.42 -25.21
N VAL A 35 9.33 -0.75 -24.65
CA VAL A 35 9.51 -2.00 -25.39
C VAL A 35 8.23 -2.81 -25.29
N LEU A 36 7.61 -3.13 -26.43
CA LEU A 36 6.44 -4.00 -26.51
C LEU A 36 6.79 -5.31 -27.23
N ILE A 37 6.70 -6.43 -26.53
CA ILE A 37 6.69 -7.77 -27.14
C ILE A 37 5.25 -8.20 -27.31
N THR A 38 4.87 -8.61 -28.52
CA THR A 38 3.49 -9.01 -28.80
C THR A 38 3.34 -10.35 -29.49
N GLY A 39 2.37 -11.13 -29.01
CA GLY A 39 1.95 -12.38 -29.63
C GLY A 39 1.05 -12.19 -30.85
N ALA A 40 0.76 -10.94 -31.24
CA ALA A 40 -0.11 -10.61 -32.36
C ALA A 40 0.65 -10.17 -33.62
N ASP A 41 0.07 -10.45 -34.79
CA ASP A 41 0.52 -9.97 -36.10
C ASP A 41 -0.49 -9.03 -36.73
N VAL A 42 0.01 -8.09 -37.54
CA VAL A 42 -0.85 -7.15 -38.29
C VAL A 42 -1.63 -7.89 -39.38
N VAL A 43 -2.93 -7.67 -39.41
CA VAL A 43 -3.85 -8.22 -40.41
C VAL A 43 -4.10 -7.14 -41.47
N ASN A 44 -3.81 -7.48 -42.73
CA ASN A 44 -3.86 -6.57 -43.87
C ASN A 44 -4.85 -7.05 -44.94
N ALA A 45 -5.02 -6.25 -46.00
CA ALA A 45 -5.85 -6.58 -47.17
C ALA A 45 -7.33 -6.80 -46.83
N TRP A 46 -7.90 -5.85 -46.09
CA TRP A 46 -9.32 -5.86 -45.74
C TRP A 46 -10.21 -5.60 -46.96
N SER A 47 -11.32 -6.32 -47.02
CA SER A 47 -12.36 -6.16 -48.05
C SER A 47 -13.73 -6.15 -47.38
N THR A 48 -14.69 -5.47 -48.00
CA THR A 48 -16.07 -5.47 -47.49
C THR A 48 -16.69 -6.86 -47.59
N HIS A 49 -17.36 -7.29 -46.52
CA HIS A 49 -18.20 -8.49 -46.52
C HIS A 49 -19.69 -8.13 -46.71
N ALA A 50 -20.35 -7.65 -45.65
CA ALA A 50 -21.75 -7.21 -45.66
C ALA A 50 -22.07 -6.44 -44.37
N GLN A 51 -23.08 -5.55 -44.36
CA GLN A 51 -23.62 -4.92 -43.14
C GLN A 51 -22.58 -4.21 -42.24
N GLY A 52 -21.58 -3.57 -42.84
CA GLY A 52 -20.48 -2.92 -42.11
C GLY A 52 -19.39 -3.87 -41.61
N ILE A 53 -19.49 -5.17 -41.91
CA ILE A 53 -18.48 -6.18 -41.63
C ILE A 53 -17.43 -6.18 -42.75
N TYR A 54 -16.18 -6.22 -42.34
CA TYR A 54 -15.01 -6.39 -43.21
C TYR A 54 -14.38 -7.75 -42.96
N LYS A 55 -13.63 -8.24 -43.95
CA LYS A 55 -12.89 -9.49 -43.82
C LYS A 55 -11.50 -9.42 -44.45
N ALA A 56 -10.59 -10.19 -43.88
CA ALA A 56 -9.22 -10.37 -44.36
C ALA A 56 -8.80 -11.83 -44.22
N ALA A 57 -7.89 -12.28 -45.09
CA ALA A 57 -7.33 -13.63 -45.03
C ALA A 57 -6.40 -13.77 -43.81
N PHE A 58 -6.54 -14.88 -43.09
CA PHE A 58 -5.76 -15.18 -41.89
C PHE A 58 -5.78 -16.68 -41.59
N SER A 59 -4.71 -17.39 -41.95
CA SER A 59 -4.65 -18.86 -41.91
C SER A 59 -4.33 -19.47 -40.54
N SER A 60 -3.94 -18.65 -39.57
CA SER A 60 -3.74 -19.12 -38.19
C SER A 60 -5.06 -18.97 -37.44
N GLU A 61 -5.35 -19.86 -36.50
CA GLU A 61 -6.49 -19.67 -35.61
C GLU A 61 -6.28 -18.40 -34.78
N ALA A 62 -7.12 -17.38 -35.00
CA ALA A 62 -7.08 -16.17 -34.21
C ALA A 62 -7.82 -16.41 -32.89
N THR A 63 -7.15 -16.11 -31.78
CA THR A 63 -7.72 -16.27 -30.42
C THR A 63 -8.04 -14.93 -29.76
N MET A 64 -7.51 -13.82 -30.30
CA MET A 64 -7.77 -12.44 -29.91
C MET A 64 -7.54 -11.53 -31.11
N VAL A 65 -8.31 -10.45 -31.22
CA VAL A 65 -8.14 -9.39 -32.23
C VAL A 65 -8.14 -8.03 -31.55
N PHE A 66 -7.31 -7.13 -32.05
CA PHE A 66 -7.12 -5.77 -31.56
C PHE A 66 -7.29 -4.77 -32.69
N LEU A 67 -7.91 -3.62 -32.42
CA LEU A 67 -8.03 -2.49 -33.33
C LEU A 67 -7.39 -1.27 -32.66
N ASN A 68 -6.32 -0.72 -33.24
CA ASN A 68 -5.48 0.32 -32.64
C ASN A 68 -5.07 -0.04 -31.20
N GLY A 69 -4.62 -1.29 -31.03
CA GLY A 69 -4.23 -1.89 -29.76
C GLY A 69 -5.37 -2.27 -28.81
N GLN A 70 -6.57 -1.72 -29.00
CA GLN A 70 -7.73 -2.03 -28.17
C GLN A 70 -8.32 -3.39 -28.49
N ARG A 71 -8.67 -4.17 -27.46
CA ARG A 71 -9.29 -5.49 -27.63
C ARG A 71 -10.64 -5.33 -28.32
N MET A 72 -10.88 -6.14 -29.36
CA MET A 72 -12.19 -6.32 -29.97
C MET A 72 -12.93 -7.48 -29.29
N ASN A 73 -14.24 -7.35 -29.14
CA ASN A 73 -15.11 -8.33 -28.52
C ASN A 73 -15.23 -9.55 -29.43
N TRP A 74 -14.99 -10.75 -28.91
CA TRP A 74 -15.22 -11.94 -29.72
C TRP A 74 -16.72 -12.15 -29.83
N ALA A 75 -17.24 -12.14 -31.07
CA ALA A 75 -18.66 -12.07 -31.36
C ALA A 75 -19.44 -13.10 -30.55
N ARG A 76 -20.40 -12.63 -29.74
CA ARG A 76 -21.17 -13.48 -28.84
C ARG A 76 -22.63 -13.07 -28.77
N TRP A 77 -23.49 -14.01 -28.42
CA TRP A 77 -24.88 -13.75 -28.09
C TRP A 77 -25.20 -14.15 -26.65
N PRO A 78 -25.81 -13.25 -25.85
CA PRO A 78 -25.99 -11.81 -26.12
C PRO A 78 -24.65 -11.09 -26.31
N ASN A 79 -24.67 -9.87 -26.84
CA ASN A 79 -23.46 -9.10 -27.15
C ASN A 79 -22.76 -8.61 -25.87
N GLU A 80 -21.44 -8.44 -25.94
CA GLU A 80 -20.64 -7.87 -24.85
C GLU A 80 -20.64 -6.33 -24.87
N ASP A 81 -20.84 -5.70 -23.73
CA ASP A 81 -20.70 -4.24 -23.54
C ASP A 81 -19.23 -3.76 -23.47
N GLY A 82 -18.28 -4.69 -23.37
CA GLY A 82 -16.84 -4.45 -23.22
C GLY A 82 -16.28 -4.88 -21.86
N ASN A 83 -17.14 -5.20 -20.89
CA ASN A 83 -16.78 -5.77 -19.60
C ASN A 83 -17.17 -7.26 -19.56
N MET A 84 -16.17 -8.13 -19.65
CA MET A 84 -16.40 -9.58 -19.56
C MET A 84 -17.11 -10.02 -18.27
N PHE A 85 -16.97 -9.28 -17.16
CA PHE A 85 -17.60 -9.62 -15.89
C PHE A 85 -19.03 -9.11 -15.72
N ASN A 86 -19.56 -8.37 -16.70
CA ASN A 86 -20.95 -7.92 -16.65
C ASN A 86 -21.90 -9.10 -16.86
N ILE A 87 -22.49 -9.58 -15.78
CA ILE A 87 -23.41 -10.71 -15.79
C ILE A 87 -24.76 -10.36 -16.44
N ASP A 88 -25.12 -9.08 -16.55
CA ASP A 88 -26.35 -8.63 -17.21
C ASP A 88 -26.31 -8.86 -18.73
N ASP A 89 -25.11 -8.97 -19.29
CA ASP A 89 -24.91 -9.34 -20.69
C ASP A 89 -24.97 -10.86 -20.91
N HIS A 90 -25.18 -11.65 -19.86
CA HIS A 90 -25.43 -13.07 -19.99
C HIS A 90 -26.92 -13.34 -20.19
N THR A 91 -27.24 -14.54 -20.68
CA THR A 91 -28.62 -14.99 -20.78
C THR A 91 -28.86 -16.22 -19.92
N THR A 92 -30.12 -16.43 -19.56
CA THR A 92 -30.57 -17.70 -19.01
C THR A 92 -30.31 -18.82 -20.01
N PHE A 93 -29.75 -19.92 -19.52
CA PHE A 93 -29.60 -21.17 -20.26
C PHE A 93 -29.97 -22.36 -19.37
N ILE A 94 -30.43 -23.44 -19.99
CA ILE A 94 -30.77 -24.69 -19.31
C ILE A 94 -29.80 -25.74 -19.82
N ASN A 95 -28.89 -26.17 -18.95
CA ASN A 95 -27.90 -27.18 -19.26
C ASN A 95 -28.44 -28.59 -18.99
N THR A 96 -28.32 -29.48 -19.98
CA THR A 96 -28.62 -30.91 -19.84
C THR A 96 -27.50 -31.75 -20.46
N ARG A 97 -27.45 -33.02 -20.10
CA ARG A 97 -26.50 -33.99 -20.67
C ARG A 97 -27.24 -35.21 -21.18
N SER A 98 -26.76 -35.77 -22.28
CA SER A 98 -27.16 -37.11 -22.73
C SER A 98 -25.95 -38.05 -22.83
N GLY A 99 -26.11 -39.33 -22.48
CA GLY A 99 -25.03 -40.33 -22.50
C GLY A 99 -24.07 -40.27 -21.29
N SER A 100 -23.06 -41.16 -21.27
CA SER A 100 -22.03 -41.23 -20.22
C SER A 100 -20.62 -41.37 -20.80
N GLY A 101 -19.59 -40.92 -20.06
CA GLY A 101 -18.19 -40.99 -20.47
C GLY A 101 -17.88 -40.24 -21.78
N THR A 102 -17.01 -40.80 -22.62
CA THR A 102 -16.60 -40.24 -23.93
C THR A 102 -17.73 -40.20 -24.97
N SER A 103 -18.89 -40.81 -24.68
CA SER A 103 -20.08 -40.79 -25.53
C SER A 103 -21.11 -39.74 -25.08
N ALA A 104 -20.76 -38.91 -24.10
CA ALA A 104 -21.64 -37.86 -23.61
C ALA A 104 -21.71 -36.68 -24.58
N SER A 105 -22.91 -36.13 -24.75
CA SER A 105 -23.12 -34.84 -25.39
C SER A 105 -23.78 -33.87 -24.40
N GLY A 106 -23.38 -32.61 -24.47
CA GLY A 106 -23.97 -31.52 -23.71
C GLY A 106 -25.06 -30.87 -24.54
N THR A 107 -26.26 -30.71 -23.99
CA THR A 107 -27.37 -30.06 -24.68
C THR A 107 -27.79 -28.84 -23.88
N VAL A 108 -27.79 -27.68 -24.52
CA VAL A 108 -28.15 -26.40 -23.89
C VAL A 108 -29.34 -25.79 -24.60
N GLU A 109 -30.37 -25.42 -23.85
CA GLU A 109 -31.47 -24.59 -24.32
C GLU A 109 -31.28 -23.14 -23.85
N PHE A 110 -31.53 -22.17 -24.73
CA PHE A 110 -31.56 -20.74 -24.42
C PHE A 110 -33.02 -20.22 -24.49
N PRO A 111 -33.77 -20.18 -23.38
CA PRO A 111 -35.22 -19.94 -23.42
C PRO A 111 -35.61 -18.57 -23.99
N SER A 112 -34.81 -17.54 -23.73
CA SER A 112 -34.99 -16.16 -24.22
C SER A 112 -34.70 -16.00 -25.71
N MET A 113 -33.99 -16.97 -26.31
CA MET A 113 -33.59 -16.92 -27.70
C MET A 113 -34.79 -17.12 -28.63
N SER A 114 -34.78 -16.42 -29.77
CA SER A 114 -35.73 -16.71 -30.85
C SER A 114 -35.46 -18.08 -31.46
N SER A 115 -36.47 -18.75 -32.01
CA SER A 115 -36.27 -20.05 -32.66
C SER A 115 -35.40 -19.89 -33.92
N MET A 116 -34.43 -20.80 -34.08
CA MET A 116 -33.39 -20.70 -35.10
C MET A 116 -33.41 -21.90 -36.06
N PRO A 117 -32.87 -21.72 -37.29
CA PRO A 117 -32.68 -22.82 -38.23
C PRO A 117 -31.76 -23.91 -37.70
N ASN A 118 -31.85 -25.09 -38.32
CA ASN A 118 -30.91 -26.18 -38.04
C ASN A 118 -29.46 -25.73 -38.34
N ASN A 119 -28.56 -26.09 -37.45
CA ASN A 119 -27.12 -25.85 -37.52
C ASN A 119 -26.69 -24.37 -37.54
N HIS A 120 -27.56 -23.46 -37.11
CA HIS A 120 -27.26 -22.03 -36.99
C HIS A 120 -26.01 -21.70 -36.14
N TRP A 121 -25.65 -22.52 -35.15
CA TRP A 121 -24.52 -22.26 -34.25
C TRP A 121 -23.37 -23.27 -34.37
N VAL A 122 -23.35 -24.12 -35.39
CA VAL A 122 -22.31 -25.16 -35.50
C VAL A 122 -20.93 -24.53 -35.62
N GLY A 123 -20.01 -24.95 -34.73
CA GLY A 123 -18.66 -24.42 -34.62
C GLY A 123 -18.47 -23.37 -33.52
N ALA A 124 -19.56 -22.79 -33.00
CA ALA A 124 -19.53 -21.88 -31.86
C ALA A 124 -19.12 -22.60 -30.57
N TRP A 125 -18.80 -21.82 -29.53
CA TRP A 125 -18.61 -22.31 -28.16
C TRP A 125 -19.74 -21.85 -27.26
N VAL A 126 -20.15 -22.71 -26.33
CA VAL A 126 -21.02 -22.36 -25.20
C VAL A 126 -20.15 -22.26 -23.96
N ILE A 127 -20.38 -21.21 -23.17
CA ILE A 127 -19.82 -21.05 -21.82
C ILE A 127 -20.97 -20.68 -20.89
N GLY A 128 -21.05 -21.31 -19.72
CA GLY A 128 -22.02 -20.93 -18.71
C GLY A 128 -21.98 -21.77 -17.45
N ARG A 129 -22.57 -21.25 -16.37
CA ARG A 129 -22.67 -21.90 -15.06
C ARG A 129 -24.10 -22.38 -14.80
N ALA A 130 -24.28 -23.58 -14.25
CA ALA A 130 -25.61 -24.05 -13.83
C ALA A 130 -25.86 -23.67 -12.36
N ASP A 131 -26.79 -22.75 -12.13
CA ASP A 131 -26.99 -22.02 -10.87
C ASP A 131 -27.63 -22.83 -9.76
N GLU A 132 -28.22 -23.99 -10.04
CA GLU A 132 -28.88 -24.78 -9.00
C GLU A 132 -27.98 -25.90 -8.45
N LEU A 133 -26.90 -26.25 -9.16
CA LEU A 133 -26.19 -27.51 -8.94
C LEU A 133 -24.67 -27.45 -9.27
N ASN A 134 -24.19 -26.53 -10.11
CA ASN A 134 -22.77 -26.36 -10.45
C ASN A 134 -22.24 -24.95 -10.09
N TRP A 135 -21.78 -24.77 -8.86
CA TRP A 135 -21.43 -23.44 -8.35
C TRP A 135 -19.95 -23.05 -8.47
N TRP A 136 -19.06 -24.01 -8.67
CA TRP A 136 -17.61 -23.81 -8.51
C TRP A 136 -16.84 -23.65 -9.83
N THR A 137 -17.51 -23.73 -10.97
CA THR A 137 -16.87 -23.57 -12.29
C THR A 137 -17.90 -23.39 -13.39
N ALA A 138 -17.59 -22.58 -14.39
CA ALA A 138 -18.30 -22.57 -15.67
C ALA A 138 -18.06 -23.90 -16.42
N ASN A 139 -19.06 -24.29 -17.20
CA ASN A 139 -18.98 -25.37 -18.18
C ASN A 139 -18.72 -24.79 -19.57
N LYS A 140 -17.96 -25.52 -20.39
CA LYS A 140 -17.63 -25.13 -21.76
C LYS A 140 -17.82 -26.28 -22.74
N GLY A 141 -18.33 -26.00 -23.94
CA GLY A 141 -18.58 -27.01 -24.97
C GLY A 141 -18.60 -26.45 -26.40
N GLN A 142 -18.03 -27.17 -27.36
CA GLN A 142 -18.11 -26.80 -28.78
C GLN A 142 -19.41 -27.33 -29.42
N VAL A 143 -20.15 -26.47 -30.11
CA VAL A 143 -21.44 -26.78 -30.74
C VAL A 143 -21.25 -27.59 -32.03
N VAL A 144 -21.91 -28.75 -32.11
CA VAL A 144 -21.92 -29.65 -33.28
C VAL A 144 -23.29 -29.79 -33.95
N ALA A 145 -24.35 -29.40 -33.26
CA ALA A 145 -25.69 -29.29 -33.85
C ALA A 145 -26.47 -28.19 -33.13
N SER A 146 -27.44 -27.59 -33.82
CA SER A 146 -28.38 -26.67 -33.19
C SER A 146 -29.74 -26.74 -33.90
N SER A 147 -30.83 -26.54 -33.18
CA SER A 147 -32.18 -26.49 -33.74
C SER A 147 -33.14 -25.79 -32.78
N GLY A 148 -34.02 -24.93 -33.30
CA GLY A 148 -34.94 -24.18 -32.45
C GLY A 148 -34.17 -23.28 -31.49
N LYS A 149 -34.29 -23.54 -30.18
CA LYS A 149 -33.57 -22.80 -29.12
C LYS A 149 -32.43 -23.60 -28.48
N THR A 150 -32.11 -24.75 -29.07
CA THR A 150 -31.23 -25.74 -28.45
C THR A 150 -29.95 -25.90 -29.26
N VAL A 151 -28.82 -26.04 -28.56
CA VAL A 151 -27.52 -26.41 -29.11
C VAL A 151 -27.05 -27.72 -28.48
N THR A 152 -26.31 -28.51 -29.24
CA THR A 152 -25.69 -29.76 -28.79
C THR A 152 -24.18 -29.66 -28.99
N CYS A 153 -23.42 -30.06 -27.98
CA CYS A 153 -21.98 -29.93 -27.87
C CYS A 153 -21.28 -31.29 -27.65
N ASP A 154 -20.04 -31.43 -28.13
CA ASP A 154 -19.26 -32.69 -28.02
C ASP A 154 -17.88 -32.52 -27.35
N LYS A 155 -17.17 -31.42 -27.56
CA LYS A 155 -15.91 -31.09 -26.84
C LYS A 155 -16.19 -30.44 -25.51
N LEU A 156 -16.63 -31.25 -24.56
CA LEU A 156 -17.10 -30.80 -23.25
C LEU A 156 -15.94 -30.65 -22.26
N SER A 157 -15.93 -29.57 -21.49
CA SER A 157 -15.08 -29.41 -20.28
C SER A 157 -15.23 -30.60 -19.33
N TRP A 158 -14.21 -30.90 -18.54
CA TRP A 158 -14.17 -32.12 -17.71
C TRP A 158 -15.38 -32.29 -16.80
N ASN A 159 -15.84 -31.23 -16.14
CA ASN A 159 -17.02 -31.28 -15.27
C ASN A 159 -18.30 -31.60 -16.03
N TRP A 160 -18.49 -30.98 -17.19
CA TRP A 160 -19.65 -31.26 -18.02
C TRP A 160 -19.60 -32.70 -18.58
N ALA A 161 -18.42 -33.16 -18.99
CA ALA A 161 -18.21 -34.49 -19.56
C ALA A 161 -18.34 -35.62 -18.52
N ASN A 162 -17.85 -35.42 -17.30
CA ASN A 162 -17.76 -36.47 -16.27
C ASN A 162 -18.72 -36.28 -15.10
N GLY A 163 -19.43 -35.16 -15.07
CA GLY A 163 -20.30 -34.80 -13.96
C GLY A 163 -21.45 -35.78 -13.74
N ASP A 164 -21.75 -36.04 -12.47
CA ASP A 164 -23.01 -36.60 -11.98
C ASP A 164 -24.23 -36.01 -12.74
N PRO A 165 -25.03 -36.82 -13.44
CA PRO A 165 -26.15 -36.33 -14.24
C PRO A 165 -27.23 -35.58 -13.42
N VAL A 166 -27.18 -35.63 -12.09
CA VAL A 166 -28.08 -34.89 -11.20
C VAL A 166 -27.47 -33.59 -10.66
N ARG A 167 -26.13 -33.41 -10.68
CA ARG A 167 -25.46 -32.27 -9.99
C ARG A 167 -24.86 -31.21 -10.91
N TRP A 168 -24.84 -31.36 -12.24
CA TRP A 168 -24.12 -30.39 -13.10
C TRP A 168 -24.97 -29.88 -14.26
N GLN A 169 -26.29 -29.96 -14.09
CA GLN A 169 -27.33 -29.63 -15.05
C GLN A 169 -28.33 -28.68 -14.38
N GLY A 170 -29.17 -28.02 -15.16
CA GLY A 170 -30.19 -27.10 -14.65
C GLY A 170 -30.08 -25.70 -15.23
N GLN A 171 -30.88 -24.79 -14.67
CA GLN A 171 -30.92 -23.40 -15.09
C GLN A 171 -29.68 -22.65 -14.61
N GLY A 172 -29.24 -21.65 -15.37
CA GLY A 172 -28.17 -20.73 -14.95
C GLY A 172 -27.90 -19.66 -16.01
N LEU A 173 -26.70 -19.08 -15.98
CA LEU A 173 -26.30 -17.97 -16.85
C LEU A 173 -25.09 -18.28 -17.74
N GLY A 174 -25.18 -17.91 -19.01
CA GLY A 174 -24.15 -18.19 -20.00
C GLY A 174 -24.40 -17.47 -21.32
N PHE A 175 -23.59 -17.82 -22.32
CA PHE A 175 -23.64 -17.22 -23.65
C PHE A 175 -23.09 -18.19 -24.71
N ILE A 176 -23.35 -17.87 -25.98
CA ILE A 176 -22.72 -18.52 -27.15
C ILE A 176 -21.70 -17.54 -27.73
N ILE A 177 -20.49 -17.99 -28.03
CA ILE A 177 -19.38 -17.14 -28.49
C ILE A 177 -18.65 -17.75 -29.68
N GLY A 178 -18.09 -16.88 -30.51
CA GLY A 178 -17.15 -17.23 -31.57
C GLY A 178 -17.79 -17.78 -32.82
N HIS A 179 -18.85 -17.15 -33.31
CA HIS A 179 -19.50 -17.55 -34.56
C HIS A 179 -19.97 -16.35 -35.39
N LEU A 180 -19.93 -16.48 -36.73
CA LEU A 180 -20.28 -15.40 -37.65
C LEU A 180 -21.73 -14.92 -37.51
N ASN A 181 -22.64 -15.80 -37.08
CA ASN A 181 -24.03 -15.42 -36.83
C ASN A 181 -24.22 -14.57 -35.57
N ALA A 182 -23.22 -14.49 -34.68
CA ALA A 182 -23.21 -13.56 -33.56
C ALA A 182 -22.52 -12.23 -33.91
N LEU A 183 -21.90 -12.09 -35.08
CA LEU A 183 -21.21 -10.86 -35.48
C LEU A 183 -22.24 -9.84 -35.98
N ASP A 184 -22.85 -9.10 -35.05
CA ASP A 184 -23.94 -8.18 -35.34
C ASP A 184 -23.80 -6.79 -34.68
N ALA A 185 -22.85 -6.60 -33.78
CA ALA A 185 -22.56 -5.33 -33.11
C ALA A 185 -21.21 -4.73 -33.52
N GLU A 186 -21.06 -3.42 -33.32
CA GLU A 186 -19.77 -2.76 -33.41
C GLU A 186 -18.80 -3.31 -32.36
N LYS A 187 -17.50 -3.22 -32.64
CA LYS A 187 -16.41 -3.76 -31.81
C LYS A 187 -16.29 -5.29 -31.81
N GLU A 188 -17.11 -6.01 -32.58
CA GLU A 188 -17.07 -7.46 -32.62
C GLU A 188 -16.17 -8.03 -33.74
N TRP A 189 -15.66 -9.24 -33.53
CA TRP A 189 -14.92 -10.02 -34.53
C TRP A 189 -15.19 -11.52 -34.44
N VAL A 190 -14.87 -12.27 -35.50
CA VAL A 190 -14.79 -13.73 -35.48
C VAL A 190 -13.73 -14.23 -36.47
N TRP A 191 -13.08 -15.35 -36.16
CA TRP A 191 -12.27 -16.09 -37.13
C TRP A 191 -13.01 -17.32 -37.62
N SER A 192 -13.10 -17.49 -38.94
CA SER A 192 -13.77 -18.62 -39.58
C SER A 192 -13.26 -18.82 -41.00
N ASN A 193 -13.05 -20.07 -41.40
CA ASN A 193 -12.61 -20.43 -42.76
C ASN A 193 -11.36 -19.66 -43.22
N ASP A 194 -10.32 -19.64 -42.37
CA ASP A 194 -9.05 -18.93 -42.63
C ASP A 194 -9.23 -17.43 -42.92
N GLN A 195 -10.27 -16.82 -42.35
CA GLN A 195 -10.57 -15.39 -42.47
C GLN A 195 -10.93 -14.81 -41.12
N ILE A 196 -10.49 -13.58 -40.86
CA ILE A 196 -11.02 -12.75 -39.78
C ILE A 196 -12.13 -11.89 -40.36
N TYR A 197 -13.27 -11.86 -39.68
CA TYR A 197 -14.39 -10.95 -39.92
C TYR A 197 -14.46 -9.97 -38.76
N ILE A 198 -14.65 -8.69 -39.05
CA ILE A 198 -14.66 -7.63 -38.03
C ILE A 198 -15.72 -6.59 -38.35
N LYS A 199 -16.42 -6.11 -37.33
CA LYS A 199 -17.34 -4.97 -37.43
C LYS A 199 -16.77 -3.82 -36.60
N PRO A 200 -16.01 -2.90 -37.22
CA PRO A 200 -15.37 -1.82 -36.48
C PRO A 200 -16.42 -0.81 -35.96
N PRO A 201 -16.05 0.06 -35.00
CA PRO A 201 -16.87 1.19 -34.60
C PRO A 201 -17.30 2.05 -35.80
N ALA A 202 -18.48 2.67 -35.71
CA ALA A 202 -18.99 3.56 -36.75
C ALA A 202 -17.96 4.65 -37.13
N GLY A 203 -17.82 4.89 -38.43
CA GLY A 203 -16.92 5.93 -38.97
C GLY A 203 -15.45 5.54 -39.08
N ILE A 204 -15.05 4.36 -38.59
CA ILE A 204 -13.69 3.84 -38.78
C ILE A 204 -13.54 3.25 -40.19
N ASP A 205 -12.58 3.78 -40.96
CA ASP A 205 -12.07 3.12 -42.16
C ASP A 205 -11.04 2.07 -41.74
N ILE A 206 -11.39 0.80 -41.89
CA ILE A 206 -10.56 -0.34 -41.47
C ILE A 206 -9.18 -0.35 -42.14
N ASN A 207 -9.03 0.29 -43.31
CA ASN A 207 -7.76 0.34 -44.03
C ASN A 207 -6.81 1.44 -43.52
N ASN A 208 -7.29 2.35 -42.68
CA ASN A 208 -6.50 3.45 -42.09
C ASN A 208 -6.22 3.23 -40.59
N VAL A 209 -6.55 2.06 -40.06
CA VAL A 209 -6.28 1.67 -38.67
C VAL A 209 -5.43 0.41 -38.63
N THR A 210 -4.79 0.16 -37.49
CA THR A 210 -4.04 -1.08 -37.30
C THR A 210 -4.95 -2.14 -36.71
N VAL A 211 -5.11 -3.27 -37.41
CA VAL A 211 -5.77 -4.46 -36.86
C VAL A 211 -4.72 -5.53 -36.61
N GLU A 212 -4.71 -6.12 -35.41
CA GLU A 212 -3.75 -7.14 -35.01
C GLU A 212 -4.50 -8.38 -34.53
N ALA A 213 -3.97 -9.57 -34.78
CA ALA A 213 -4.56 -10.82 -34.31
C ALA A 213 -3.51 -11.72 -33.66
N ARG A 214 -3.85 -12.30 -32.50
CA ARG A 214 -2.95 -13.18 -31.75
C ARG A 214 -2.70 -14.49 -32.52
N VAL A 215 -1.42 -14.83 -32.69
CA VAL A 215 -0.96 -16.09 -33.30
C VAL A 215 0.08 -16.83 -32.47
N ARG A 216 0.64 -16.18 -31.43
CA ARG A 216 1.65 -16.77 -30.53
C ARG A 216 1.15 -16.81 -29.10
N LYS A 217 1.65 -17.79 -28.35
CA LYS A 217 1.34 -17.97 -26.92
C LYS A 217 2.29 -17.17 -26.04
N PHE A 218 3.60 -17.26 -26.30
CA PHE A 218 4.64 -16.75 -25.42
C PHE A 218 5.49 -15.67 -26.09
N GLY A 219 5.89 -14.67 -25.30
CA GLY A 219 6.88 -13.66 -25.68
C GLY A 219 8.29 -14.12 -25.33
N PHE A 220 8.45 -14.80 -24.20
CA PHE A 220 9.68 -15.51 -23.82
C PHE A 220 9.39 -16.97 -23.47
N ASP A 221 10.26 -17.86 -23.94
CA ASP A 221 10.37 -19.23 -23.45
C ASP A 221 11.64 -19.35 -22.61
N LEU A 222 11.46 -19.52 -21.29
CA LEU A 222 12.55 -19.63 -20.32
C LEU A 222 12.72 -21.05 -19.81
N ASN A 223 12.16 -22.06 -20.48
CA ASN A 223 12.17 -23.44 -20.00
C ASN A 223 13.59 -23.98 -19.79
N ASN A 224 13.77 -24.67 -18.65
CA ASN A 224 15.01 -25.27 -18.19
C ASN A 224 16.18 -24.28 -18.08
N ARG A 225 15.89 -22.98 -17.89
CA ARG A 225 16.92 -21.93 -17.75
C ARG A 225 17.16 -21.57 -16.30
N SER A 226 18.35 -21.06 -16.03
CA SER A 226 18.76 -20.56 -14.73
C SER A 226 19.19 -19.09 -14.81
N ALA A 227 18.90 -18.30 -13.78
CA ALA A 227 19.43 -16.94 -13.62
C ALA A 227 19.07 -15.99 -14.77
N ILE A 228 17.88 -16.12 -15.36
CA ILE A 228 17.42 -15.19 -16.41
C ILE A 228 16.71 -14.00 -15.77
N ILE A 229 17.08 -12.78 -16.16
CA ILE A 229 16.40 -11.55 -15.73
C ILE A 229 15.65 -10.95 -16.92
N ILE A 230 14.34 -10.74 -16.78
CA ILE A 230 13.50 -9.99 -17.71
C ILE A 230 13.02 -8.74 -16.97
N GLU A 231 13.41 -7.55 -17.45
CA GLU A 231 13.17 -6.30 -16.71
C GLU A 231 12.66 -5.17 -17.61
N GLY A 232 11.62 -4.45 -17.18
CA GLY A 232 11.17 -3.22 -17.86
C GLY A 232 10.47 -3.45 -19.21
N ILE A 233 9.99 -4.66 -19.49
CA ILE A 233 9.43 -5.03 -20.81
C ILE A 233 7.90 -5.18 -20.72
N ASN A 234 7.20 -4.67 -21.73
CA ASN A 234 5.75 -4.75 -21.84
C ASN A 234 5.34 -5.87 -22.80
N PHE A 235 4.27 -6.58 -22.47
CA PHE A 235 3.76 -7.73 -23.21
C PHE A 235 2.29 -7.56 -23.54
N LYS A 236 1.94 -7.78 -24.82
CA LYS A 236 0.55 -7.81 -25.30
C LYS A 236 0.25 -9.12 -26.02
N ALA A 237 -0.83 -9.79 -25.64
CA ALA A 237 -1.26 -11.05 -26.27
C ALA A 237 -0.20 -12.16 -26.21
N ALA A 238 0.70 -12.12 -25.22
CA ALA A 238 1.79 -13.06 -25.03
C ALA A 238 2.14 -13.21 -23.56
N GLY A 239 2.39 -14.45 -23.12
CA GLY A 239 2.83 -14.78 -21.76
C GLY A 239 4.30 -15.21 -21.67
N ILE A 240 4.70 -15.75 -20.52
CA ILE A 240 6.02 -16.38 -20.29
C ILE A 240 5.83 -17.76 -19.68
N GLN A 241 6.69 -18.71 -20.09
CA GLN A 241 6.79 -20.02 -19.45
C GLN A 241 8.18 -20.27 -18.84
N MET A 242 8.17 -20.85 -17.65
CA MET A 242 9.34 -21.14 -16.80
C MET A 242 9.27 -22.58 -16.28
N ILE A 243 9.22 -23.54 -17.20
CA ILE A 243 9.18 -24.97 -16.88
C ILE A 243 10.56 -25.46 -16.50
N GLY A 244 10.73 -25.96 -15.28
CA GLY A 244 12.03 -26.45 -14.79
C GLY A 244 13.10 -25.37 -14.64
N SER A 245 12.71 -24.10 -14.62
CA SER A 245 13.63 -22.95 -14.52
C SER A 245 13.97 -22.61 -13.06
N SER A 246 15.08 -21.93 -12.81
CA SER A 246 15.44 -21.55 -11.44
C SER A 246 16.22 -20.25 -11.33
N ALA A 247 16.08 -19.54 -10.21
CA ALA A 247 16.77 -18.27 -9.97
C ALA A 247 16.49 -17.20 -11.06
N CYS A 248 15.40 -17.33 -11.82
CA CYS A 248 15.02 -16.33 -12.81
C CYS A 248 14.15 -15.24 -12.16
N THR A 249 14.27 -14.00 -12.65
CA THR A 249 13.53 -12.83 -12.19
C THR A 249 12.75 -12.21 -13.33
N ILE A 250 11.47 -11.92 -13.11
CA ILE A 250 10.63 -11.05 -13.94
C ILE A 250 10.33 -9.82 -13.09
N SER A 251 10.83 -8.64 -13.49
CA SER A 251 10.69 -7.41 -12.71
C SER A 251 10.25 -6.22 -13.55
N ASN A 252 9.47 -5.30 -12.98
CA ASN A 252 9.09 -4.05 -13.63
C ASN A 252 8.44 -4.25 -15.02
N CYS A 253 7.73 -5.37 -15.21
CA CYS A 253 7.13 -5.73 -16.49
C CYS A 253 5.63 -5.46 -16.49
N SER A 254 5.03 -5.43 -17.67
CA SER A 254 3.57 -5.39 -17.80
C SER A 254 3.09 -6.47 -18.76
N PHE A 255 2.00 -7.14 -18.41
CA PHE A 255 1.35 -8.15 -19.26
C PHE A 255 -0.12 -7.83 -19.40
N ARG A 256 -0.59 -7.77 -20.65
CA ARG A 256 -2.01 -7.69 -20.95
C ARG A 256 -2.42 -8.71 -21.99
N TYR A 257 -3.58 -9.32 -21.79
CA TYR A 257 -4.09 -10.36 -22.67
C TYR A 257 -3.15 -11.58 -22.77
N GLY A 258 -2.39 -11.87 -21.71
CA GLY A 258 -1.34 -12.89 -21.70
C GLY A 258 -1.85 -14.31 -21.96
N SER A 259 -2.94 -14.72 -21.32
CA SER A 259 -3.72 -15.92 -21.68
C SER A 259 -4.91 -15.58 -22.59
N ALA A 260 -5.09 -16.39 -23.64
CA ALA A 260 -6.24 -16.33 -24.54
C ALA A 260 -7.35 -17.30 -24.11
N PHE A 261 -8.49 -17.26 -24.80
CA PHE A 261 -9.53 -18.26 -24.59
C PHE A 261 -9.00 -19.66 -24.93
N SER A 262 -9.14 -20.59 -23.99
CA SER A 262 -8.67 -21.95 -24.18
C SER A 262 -9.77 -22.83 -24.77
N THR A 263 -9.54 -23.37 -25.96
CA THR A 263 -10.38 -24.42 -26.57
C THR A 263 -10.12 -25.80 -25.94
N TYR A 264 -9.22 -25.89 -24.97
CA TYR A 264 -8.98 -27.10 -24.20
C TYR A 264 -10.23 -27.52 -23.41
N SER A 265 -10.59 -28.79 -23.51
CA SER A 265 -11.79 -29.37 -22.90
C SER A 265 -11.46 -30.34 -21.75
N GLY A 266 -10.33 -30.14 -21.07
CA GLY A 266 -9.92 -30.99 -19.95
C GLY A 266 -10.25 -30.38 -18.59
N HIS A 267 -9.33 -30.53 -17.65
CA HIS A 267 -9.52 -30.15 -16.25
C HIS A 267 -9.72 -28.62 -16.10
N PRO A 268 -10.59 -28.14 -15.20
CA PRO A 268 -10.93 -26.72 -15.11
C PRO A 268 -9.85 -25.84 -14.46
N TRP A 269 -8.69 -26.40 -14.13
CA TRP A 269 -7.49 -25.68 -13.66
C TRP A 269 -6.59 -25.24 -14.83
N GLY A 270 -7.12 -25.33 -16.05
CA GLY A 270 -6.41 -24.97 -17.28
C GLY A 270 -5.36 -25.99 -17.72
N ASN A 271 -4.84 -25.75 -18.91
CA ASN A 271 -3.70 -26.42 -19.49
C ASN A 271 -2.59 -25.40 -19.74
N TYR A 272 -1.62 -25.33 -18.84
CA TYR A 272 -0.49 -24.39 -18.92
C TYR A 272 0.35 -24.57 -20.19
N SER A 273 0.45 -25.78 -20.76
CA SER A 273 1.11 -26.00 -22.07
C SER A 273 0.35 -25.33 -23.23
N ASN A 274 -0.92 -24.97 -23.01
CA ASN A 274 -1.73 -24.18 -23.93
C ASN A 274 -1.63 -22.67 -23.72
N GLY A 275 -0.90 -22.19 -22.71
CA GLY A 275 -0.81 -20.77 -22.40
C GLY A 275 -2.02 -20.25 -21.62
N ASP A 276 -2.68 -21.13 -20.85
CA ASP A 276 -3.84 -20.80 -20.01
C ASP A 276 -3.45 -19.99 -18.75
N ALA A 277 -2.18 -19.59 -18.64
CA ALA A 277 -1.65 -18.66 -17.65
C ALA A 277 -0.79 -17.62 -18.36
N THR A 278 -0.87 -16.37 -17.92
CA THR A 278 0.00 -15.30 -18.43
C THR A 278 1.46 -15.55 -18.06
N ILE A 279 1.74 -15.97 -16.83
CA ILE A 279 3.05 -16.49 -16.42
C ILE A 279 2.87 -17.87 -15.81
N HIS A 280 3.55 -18.87 -16.35
CA HIS A 280 3.56 -20.23 -15.78
C HIS A 280 4.94 -20.61 -15.25
N VAL A 281 5.00 -21.02 -13.98
CA VAL A 281 6.23 -21.36 -13.26
C VAL A 281 6.11 -22.74 -12.63
N SER A 282 6.71 -23.77 -13.26
CA SER A 282 6.92 -25.07 -12.58
C SER A 282 8.35 -25.26 -12.07
N GLY A 283 9.21 -24.29 -12.36
CA GLY A 283 10.54 -24.14 -11.80
C GLY A 283 10.58 -23.65 -10.34
N ASN A 284 11.76 -23.68 -9.72
CA ASN A 284 11.95 -23.37 -8.29
C ASN A 284 12.78 -22.10 -8.10
N SER A 285 12.60 -21.40 -6.97
CA SER A 285 13.47 -20.26 -6.60
C SER A 285 13.47 -19.13 -7.62
N ASN A 286 12.33 -18.85 -8.25
CA ASN A 286 12.16 -17.73 -9.17
C ASN A 286 11.43 -16.57 -8.49
N THR A 287 11.63 -15.36 -9.00
CA THR A 287 11.01 -14.14 -8.48
C THR A 287 10.19 -13.46 -9.56
N ILE A 288 8.96 -13.07 -9.22
CA ILE A 288 8.12 -12.17 -10.02
C ILE A 288 7.82 -10.96 -9.13
N GLU A 289 8.30 -9.79 -9.52
CA GLU A 289 8.19 -8.58 -8.71
C GLU A 289 7.83 -7.33 -9.51
N ASN A 290 7.19 -6.35 -8.86
CA ASN A 290 6.90 -5.03 -9.44
C ASN A 290 6.21 -5.10 -10.81
N THR A 291 5.34 -6.09 -11.01
CA THR A 291 4.82 -6.45 -12.34
C THR A 291 3.31 -6.30 -12.41
N TYR A 292 2.82 -5.65 -13.47
CA TYR A 292 1.41 -5.60 -13.82
C TYR A 292 1.00 -6.80 -14.66
N ILE A 293 -0.13 -7.42 -14.34
CA ILE A 293 -0.72 -8.50 -15.13
C ILE A 293 -2.22 -8.27 -15.21
N GLY A 294 -2.80 -8.19 -16.40
CA GLY A 294 -4.24 -8.17 -16.47
C GLY A 294 -4.90 -8.44 -17.81
N LYS A 295 -6.22 -8.28 -17.79
CA LYS A 295 -7.11 -8.43 -18.94
C LYS A 295 -6.94 -9.80 -19.62
N THR A 296 -7.16 -10.91 -18.90
CA THR A 296 -6.84 -12.25 -19.39
C THR A 296 -7.93 -13.29 -19.17
N TRP A 297 -8.03 -14.25 -20.09
CA TRP A 297 -9.02 -15.33 -20.03
C TRP A 297 -8.72 -16.38 -18.96
N GLY A 298 -7.43 -16.59 -18.66
CA GLY A 298 -6.96 -17.65 -17.79
C GLY A 298 -6.38 -17.15 -16.46
N HIS A 299 -5.37 -17.84 -15.95
CA HIS A 299 -4.64 -17.39 -14.77
C HIS A 299 -3.80 -16.13 -15.07
N GLY A 300 -3.61 -15.29 -14.05
CA GLY A 300 -2.52 -14.33 -14.05
C GLY A 300 -1.17 -15.07 -13.95
N ILE A 301 -0.91 -15.66 -12.78
CA ILE A 301 0.29 -16.44 -12.49
C ILE A 301 -0.09 -17.84 -12.01
N SER A 302 0.52 -18.87 -12.60
CA SER A 302 0.39 -20.27 -12.17
C SER A 302 1.73 -20.79 -11.66
N VAL A 303 1.83 -21.09 -10.36
CA VAL A 303 3.05 -21.53 -9.68
C VAL A 303 2.90 -22.96 -9.18
N TRP A 304 3.70 -23.85 -9.75
CA TRP A 304 3.78 -25.26 -9.42
C TRP A 304 5.09 -25.64 -8.75
N GLY A 305 6.19 -24.94 -9.03
CA GLY A 305 7.45 -25.21 -8.35
C GLY A 305 7.54 -24.53 -6.98
N ASN A 306 8.64 -24.74 -6.28
CA ASN A 306 8.80 -24.41 -4.87
C ASN A 306 9.76 -23.23 -4.64
N ASN A 307 9.70 -22.61 -3.46
CA ASN A 307 10.58 -21.52 -3.04
C ASN A 307 10.56 -20.29 -3.98
N ASN A 308 9.49 -20.09 -4.72
CA ASN A 308 9.30 -18.93 -5.60
C ASN A 308 8.70 -17.75 -4.82
N ILE A 309 8.98 -16.54 -5.29
CA ILE A 309 8.53 -15.28 -4.70
C ILE A 309 7.66 -14.56 -5.72
N ILE A 310 6.44 -14.19 -5.31
CA ILE A 310 5.57 -13.25 -6.04
C ILE A 310 5.33 -12.06 -5.12
N THR A 311 5.87 -10.89 -5.48
CA THR A 311 5.75 -9.72 -4.62
C THR A 311 5.54 -8.40 -5.34
N ASN A 312 4.86 -7.45 -4.70
CA ASN A 312 4.64 -6.11 -5.26
C ASN A 312 4.02 -6.10 -6.67
N CYS A 313 3.13 -7.05 -6.97
CA CYS A 313 2.48 -7.19 -8.27
C CYS A 313 1.01 -6.74 -8.21
N LEU A 314 0.54 -6.09 -9.28
CA LEU A 314 -0.86 -5.74 -9.50
C LEU A 314 -1.44 -6.71 -10.55
N ILE A 315 -2.38 -7.55 -10.13
CA ILE A 315 -2.95 -8.61 -10.97
C ILE A 315 -4.47 -8.44 -11.05
N GLU A 316 -4.99 -8.15 -12.23
CA GLU A 316 -6.41 -7.81 -12.37
C GLU A 316 -7.08 -8.34 -13.63
N HIS A 317 -8.42 -8.39 -13.62
CA HIS A 317 -9.24 -8.85 -14.75
C HIS A 317 -8.80 -10.22 -15.28
N CYS A 318 -8.77 -11.22 -14.38
CA CYS A 318 -8.36 -12.59 -14.69
C CYS A 318 -9.56 -13.55 -14.74
N ASN A 319 -9.34 -14.71 -15.36
CA ASN A 319 -10.33 -15.79 -15.44
C ASN A 319 -11.67 -15.35 -16.07
N TRP A 320 -11.63 -14.71 -17.25
CA TRP A 320 -12.86 -14.46 -18.02
C TRP A 320 -13.60 -15.73 -18.45
N MET A 321 -12.96 -16.90 -18.38
CA MET A 321 -13.63 -18.18 -18.62
C MET A 321 -14.56 -18.61 -17.47
N GLY A 322 -14.35 -18.09 -16.24
CA GLY A 322 -15.07 -18.53 -15.06
C GLY A 322 -14.81 -20.00 -14.69
N GLU A 323 -13.68 -20.59 -15.11
CA GLU A 323 -13.26 -21.94 -14.71
C GLU A 323 -12.54 -21.89 -13.34
N ARG A 324 -11.90 -22.98 -12.86
CA ARG A 324 -11.06 -22.95 -11.64
C ARG A 324 -9.69 -22.33 -11.90
N LEU A 325 -9.73 -21.07 -12.33
CA LEU A 325 -8.57 -20.24 -12.56
C LEU A 325 -8.64 -19.02 -11.65
N SER A 326 -7.48 -18.43 -11.39
CA SER A 326 -7.30 -17.35 -10.43
C SER A 326 -6.18 -16.40 -10.86
N PRO A 327 -6.19 -15.14 -10.39
CA PRO A 327 -5.05 -14.23 -10.50
C PRO A 327 -3.73 -14.89 -10.07
N VAL A 328 -3.73 -15.59 -8.92
CA VAL A 328 -2.60 -16.41 -8.48
C VAL A 328 -3.06 -17.83 -8.13
N PHE A 329 -2.50 -18.81 -8.82
CA PHE A 329 -2.70 -20.22 -8.55
C PHE A 329 -1.41 -20.84 -8.07
N ASN A 330 -1.31 -21.16 -6.78
CA ASN A 330 -0.11 -21.69 -6.16
C ASN A 330 -0.34 -23.11 -5.65
N THR A 331 0.40 -24.07 -6.19
CA THR A 331 0.40 -25.46 -5.70
C THR A 331 1.76 -25.89 -5.16
N GLY A 332 2.77 -25.04 -5.30
CA GLY A 332 4.13 -25.32 -4.85
C GLY A 332 4.34 -25.05 -3.37
N ASP A 333 5.36 -25.72 -2.83
CA ASP A 333 5.75 -25.59 -1.43
C ASP A 333 6.68 -24.39 -1.21
N ASP A 334 6.69 -23.85 0.00
CA ASP A 334 7.64 -22.81 0.45
C ASP A 334 7.61 -21.53 -0.41
N ASN A 335 6.51 -21.30 -1.13
CA ASN A 335 6.36 -20.10 -1.97
C ASN A 335 5.89 -18.91 -1.12
N GLU A 336 6.38 -17.72 -1.47
CA GLU A 336 6.02 -16.45 -0.85
C GLU A 336 5.15 -15.64 -1.80
N ILE A 337 3.96 -15.24 -1.33
CA ILE A 337 3.04 -14.37 -2.05
C ILE A 337 2.78 -13.17 -1.15
N THR A 338 3.49 -12.07 -1.39
CA THR A 338 3.49 -10.94 -0.47
C THR A 338 3.36 -9.57 -1.12
N HIS A 339 2.73 -8.60 -0.47
CA HIS A 339 2.64 -7.22 -1.00
C HIS A 339 1.99 -7.11 -2.38
N ASN A 340 1.06 -8.00 -2.75
CA ASN A 340 0.40 -7.95 -4.05
C ASN A 340 -1.00 -7.32 -3.93
N THR A 341 -1.46 -6.66 -5.00
CA THR A 341 -2.86 -6.24 -5.15
C THR A 341 -3.51 -7.08 -6.24
N LEU A 342 -4.53 -7.85 -5.88
CA LEU A 342 -5.29 -8.73 -6.78
C LEU A 342 -6.74 -8.26 -6.83
N ARG A 343 -7.29 -8.02 -8.02
CA ARG A 343 -8.70 -7.60 -8.14
C ARG A 343 -9.40 -8.06 -9.42
N TYR A 344 -10.73 -8.17 -9.40
CA TYR A 344 -11.55 -8.53 -10.56
C TYR A 344 -11.20 -9.91 -11.14
N ALA A 345 -11.76 -10.96 -10.55
CA ALA A 345 -11.63 -12.31 -11.10
C ALA A 345 -12.96 -13.06 -11.19
N GLY A 346 -13.05 -13.95 -12.18
CA GLY A 346 -14.22 -14.77 -12.40
C GLY A 346 -14.58 -15.74 -11.26
N ARG A 347 -13.60 -16.12 -10.43
CA ARG A 347 -13.77 -17.07 -9.32
C ARG A 347 -12.91 -16.69 -8.10
N ASP A 348 -11.77 -17.34 -7.86
CA ASP A 348 -10.96 -17.12 -6.66
C ASP A 348 -9.88 -16.06 -6.92
N GLY A 349 -9.39 -15.40 -5.86
CA GLY A 349 -8.23 -14.51 -5.93
C GLY A 349 -6.90 -15.26 -5.84
N ILE A 350 -6.68 -15.95 -4.71
CA ILE A 350 -5.52 -16.83 -4.49
C ILE A 350 -6.02 -18.26 -4.26
N GLU A 351 -5.59 -19.20 -5.09
CA GLU A 351 -5.94 -20.60 -4.94
C GLU A 351 -4.69 -21.45 -4.62
N LEU A 352 -4.75 -22.23 -3.52
CA LEU A 352 -3.61 -22.99 -3.00
C LEU A 352 -3.57 -24.46 -3.45
N GLY A 353 -4.39 -24.81 -4.45
CA GLY A 353 -4.43 -26.15 -5.05
C GLY A 353 -5.49 -27.08 -4.50
N ASN A 354 -5.40 -28.34 -4.93
CA ASN A 354 -6.37 -29.38 -4.62
C ASN A 354 -5.73 -30.79 -4.53
N ASN A 355 -5.82 -31.40 -3.36
CA ASN A 355 -5.19 -32.71 -3.14
C ASN A 355 -5.87 -33.87 -3.89
N THR A 356 -7.20 -33.86 -4.07
CA THR A 356 -7.89 -34.98 -4.73
C THR A 356 -7.69 -34.98 -6.24
N TRP A 357 -7.93 -33.84 -6.88
CA TRP A 357 -8.14 -33.80 -8.34
C TRP A 357 -6.87 -33.48 -9.12
N ILE A 358 -6.00 -32.64 -8.57
CA ILE A 358 -4.69 -32.34 -9.18
C ILE A 358 -3.52 -32.95 -8.39
N ASN A 359 -3.79 -33.70 -7.32
CA ASN A 359 -2.79 -34.37 -6.48
C ASN A 359 -1.70 -33.42 -5.97
N LYS A 360 -2.08 -32.16 -5.69
CA LYS A 360 -1.13 -31.13 -5.27
C LYS A 360 -1.81 -29.93 -4.61
N TYR A 361 -1.25 -29.48 -3.50
CA TYR A 361 -1.63 -28.26 -2.80
C TYR A 361 -0.39 -27.66 -2.12
N ALA A 362 -0.41 -26.36 -1.86
CA ALA A 362 0.72 -25.64 -1.30
C ALA A 362 0.95 -25.96 0.19
N LYS A 363 2.22 -26.14 0.57
CA LYS A 363 2.65 -26.31 1.97
C LYS A 363 3.69 -25.27 2.33
N ARG A 364 3.73 -24.85 3.60
CA ARG A 364 4.69 -23.88 4.13
C ARG A 364 4.71 -22.58 3.32
N ALA A 365 3.56 -22.22 2.74
CA ALA A 365 3.45 -20.99 1.97
C ALA A 365 3.34 -19.79 2.93
N THR A 366 3.87 -18.65 2.48
CA THR A 366 3.75 -17.37 3.18
C THR A 366 2.86 -16.45 2.38
N ILE A 367 1.65 -16.18 2.88
CA ILE A 367 0.67 -15.30 2.24
C ILE A 367 0.51 -14.05 3.12
N LYS A 368 1.25 -12.98 2.83
CA LYS A 368 1.29 -11.80 3.71
C LYS A 368 1.20 -10.46 3.02
N HIS A 369 0.61 -9.45 3.67
CA HIS A 369 0.59 -8.08 3.14
C HIS A 369 -0.06 -7.95 1.76
N ASN A 370 -0.99 -8.82 1.37
CA ASN A 370 -1.71 -8.69 0.09
C ASN A 370 -3.04 -7.94 0.28
N ILE A 371 -3.48 -7.22 -0.76
CA ILE A 371 -4.87 -6.79 -0.93
C ILE A 371 -5.48 -7.69 -1.98
N VAL A 372 -6.59 -8.35 -1.66
CA VAL A 372 -7.33 -9.18 -2.61
C VAL A 372 -8.80 -8.77 -2.55
N SER A 373 -9.33 -8.23 -3.65
CA SER A 373 -10.67 -7.66 -3.72
C SER A 373 -11.46 -8.10 -4.97
N ASP A 374 -12.79 -7.95 -4.93
CA ASP A 374 -13.64 -8.06 -6.12
C ASP A 374 -13.51 -9.41 -6.86
N MET A 375 -13.65 -10.50 -6.11
CA MET A 375 -13.55 -11.86 -6.65
C MET A 375 -14.95 -12.45 -6.88
N GLY A 376 -15.06 -13.56 -7.61
CA GLY A 376 -16.30 -14.36 -7.65
C GLY A 376 -17.38 -13.93 -8.65
N TYR A 377 -17.06 -13.14 -9.67
CA TYR A 377 -18.07 -12.59 -10.60
C TYR A 377 -18.91 -13.66 -11.33
N PHE A 378 -18.35 -14.83 -11.65
CA PHE A 378 -19.07 -15.88 -12.35
C PHE A 378 -19.45 -17.06 -11.46
N CYS A 379 -18.57 -17.46 -10.54
CA CYS A 379 -18.74 -18.67 -9.74
C CYS A 379 -18.97 -18.34 -8.27
N PRO A 380 -20.15 -18.66 -7.71
CA PRO A 380 -20.38 -18.48 -6.29
C PRO A 380 -19.46 -19.38 -5.46
N ASP A 381 -19.32 -20.69 -5.72
CA ASP A 381 -18.57 -21.58 -4.82
C ASP A 381 -17.04 -21.42 -4.96
N GLY A 382 -16.51 -20.54 -4.12
CA GLY A 382 -15.13 -20.08 -4.09
C GLY A 382 -14.87 -19.13 -2.92
N GLY A 383 -13.65 -18.58 -2.87
CA GLY A 383 -13.25 -17.64 -1.84
C GLY A 383 -12.23 -16.65 -2.36
N VAL A 384 -12.07 -15.53 -1.64
CA VAL A 384 -11.03 -14.56 -1.98
C VAL A 384 -9.65 -15.24 -1.89
N LEU A 385 -9.45 -16.07 -0.85
CA LEU A 385 -8.51 -17.19 -0.82
C LEU A 385 -9.25 -18.52 -0.77
N TYR A 386 -8.78 -19.52 -1.52
CA TYR A 386 -9.34 -20.87 -1.54
C TYR A 386 -8.27 -21.97 -1.44
N THR A 387 -8.56 -23.05 -0.71
CA THR A 387 -7.76 -24.28 -0.69
C THR A 387 -8.62 -25.52 -0.42
N ASN A 388 -8.16 -26.71 -0.83
CA ASN A 388 -8.90 -27.95 -0.64
C ASN A 388 -7.98 -29.18 -0.51
N HIS A 389 -8.12 -29.92 0.59
CA HIS A 389 -7.26 -31.06 0.93
C HIS A 389 -7.92 -32.43 0.78
N GLN A 390 -9.10 -32.53 0.14
CA GLN A 390 -9.88 -33.77 0.03
C GLN A 390 -8.95 -35.00 -0.25
N SER A 391 -9.13 -36.08 0.52
CA SER A 391 -8.45 -37.40 0.44
C SER A 391 -7.03 -37.55 1.04
N GLY A 392 -6.72 -38.78 1.47
CA GLY A 392 -5.37 -39.37 1.57
C GLY A 392 -4.35 -38.72 2.52
N THR A 393 -4.25 -39.23 3.76
CA THR A 393 -3.38 -38.79 4.88
C THR A 393 -3.80 -37.45 5.48
N ASN A 394 -3.97 -37.39 6.80
CA ASN A 394 -4.41 -36.19 7.56
C ASN A 394 -3.39 -35.03 7.36
N PRO A 395 -3.58 -34.13 6.39
CA PRO A 395 -2.49 -33.42 5.75
C PRO A 395 -2.36 -32.00 6.29
N VAL A 396 -1.19 -31.64 6.83
CA VAL A 396 -0.91 -30.31 7.40
C VAL A 396 -0.20 -29.44 6.38
N ALA A 397 -0.77 -28.27 6.04
CA ALA A 397 -0.15 -27.31 5.13
C ALA A 397 1.04 -26.59 5.80
N ASN A 398 0.91 -26.23 7.08
CA ASN A 398 1.83 -25.32 7.80
C ASN A 398 1.97 -23.97 7.09
N THR A 399 0.87 -23.45 6.55
CA THR A 399 0.83 -22.20 5.78
C THR A 399 0.42 -21.04 6.69
N GLU A 400 1.07 -19.90 6.52
CA GLU A 400 0.79 -18.67 7.26
C GLU A 400 0.07 -17.67 6.36
N ILE A 401 -1.05 -17.15 6.85
CA ILE A 401 -1.91 -16.17 6.16
C ILE A 401 -2.06 -14.97 7.11
N ALA A 402 -1.29 -13.91 6.89
CA ALA A 402 -1.25 -12.80 7.84
C ALA A 402 -1.06 -11.41 7.25
N TYR A 403 -1.56 -10.37 7.94
CA TYR A 403 -1.42 -8.98 7.51
C TYR A 403 -2.01 -8.69 6.12
N ASN A 404 -3.02 -9.46 5.69
CA ASN A 404 -3.68 -9.24 4.40
C ASN A 404 -5.01 -8.50 4.59
N ILE A 405 -5.46 -7.86 3.51
CA ILE A 405 -6.81 -7.32 3.36
C ILE A 405 -7.57 -8.21 2.38
N TRP A 406 -8.61 -8.88 2.87
CA TRP A 406 -9.53 -9.71 2.09
C TRP A 406 -10.85 -8.97 1.96
N ASP A 407 -11.17 -8.52 0.74
CA ASP A 407 -12.28 -7.62 0.48
C ASP A 407 -13.22 -8.19 -0.59
N THR A 408 -14.51 -7.95 -0.48
CA THR A 408 -15.54 -8.03 -1.53
C THR A 408 -15.55 -9.27 -2.44
N TYR A 409 -16.63 -10.06 -2.36
CA TYR A 409 -16.91 -11.18 -3.28
C TYR A 409 -18.27 -10.99 -3.98
N HIS A 410 -18.31 -11.00 -5.31
CA HIS A 410 -19.44 -10.61 -6.16
C HIS A 410 -20.37 -11.77 -6.57
N ALA A 411 -20.44 -12.83 -5.79
CA ALA A 411 -21.27 -13.98 -6.12
C ALA A 411 -22.76 -13.60 -6.31
N PRO A 412 -23.40 -13.96 -7.44
CA PRO A 412 -24.79 -13.59 -7.73
C PRO A 412 -25.84 -14.30 -6.84
N GLN A 413 -25.45 -15.20 -5.93
CA GLN A 413 -26.35 -15.89 -5.00
C GLN A 413 -25.71 -16.10 -3.62
N ALA A 414 -26.54 -16.09 -2.57
CA ALA A 414 -26.18 -16.19 -1.15
C ALA A 414 -25.68 -17.58 -0.71
N HIS A 415 -24.70 -18.14 -1.39
CA HIS A 415 -23.95 -19.28 -0.88
C HIS A 415 -22.81 -18.81 0.05
N SER A 416 -22.34 -19.74 0.87
CA SER A 416 -21.40 -19.53 1.97
C SER A 416 -19.99 -19.20 1.46
N HIS A 417 -19.67 -17.92 1.25
CA HIS A 417 -18.38 -17.49 0.67
C HIS A 417 -17.44 -16.93 1.70
N GLY A 418 -16.26 -17.55 1.78
CA GLY A 418 -15.18 -17.15 2.68
C GLY A 418 -14.34 -16.03 2.07
N GLY A 419 -13.97 -15.03 2.89
CA GLY A 419 -12.75 -14.27 2.65
C GLY A 419 -11.57 -15.24 2.56
N ILE A 420 -11.43 -16.10 3.57
CA ILE A 420 -10.50 -17.24 3.57
C ILE A 420 -11.33 -18.53 3.62
N TYR A 421 -11.35 -19.28 2.51
CA TYR A 421 -12.10 -20.54 2.41
C TYR A 421 -11.14 -21.75 2.46
N LEU A 422 -11.12 -22.38 3.63
CA LEU A 422 -10.47 -23.67 3.89
C LEU A 422 -11.46 -24.80 3.63
N ASP A 423 -11.59 -25.21 2.36
CA ASP A 423 -12.54 -26.24 1.95
C ASP A 423 -12.10 -27.64 2.41
N ASN A 424 -13.03 -28.58 2.35
CA ASN A 424 -13.01 -29.97 2.79
C ASN A 424 -11.66 -30.53 3.28
N GLY A 425 -11.54 -30.63 4.61
CA GLY A 425 -10.44 -31.31 5.29
C GLY A 425 -9.13 -30.54 5.28
N SER A 426 -9.16 -29.25 4.92
CA SER A 426 -7.97 -28.40 4.96
C SER A 426 -7.48 -28.18 6.39
N SER A 427 -6.18 -28.33 6.60
CA SER A 427 -5.55 -28.35 7.94
C SER A 427 -4.17 -27.70 7.92
N GLY A 428 -3.72 -27.19 9.08
CA GLY A 428 -2.39 -26.60 9.24
C GLY A 428 -2.28 -25.15 8.77
N TYR A 429 -3.17 -24.28 9.21
CA TYR A 429 -3.21 -22.87 8.80
C TYR A 429 -3.12 -21.94 10.01
N SER A 430 -2.15 -21.03 9.99
CA SER A 430 -2.06 -19.91 10.92
C SER A 430 -2.62 -18.66 10.25
N ILE A 431 -3.73 -18.13 10.75
CA ILE A 431 -4.48 -17.01 10.17
C ILE A 431 -4.51 -15.86 11.18
N HIS A 432 -3.70 -14.81 10.97
CA HIS A 432 -3.64 -13.72 11.93
C HIS A 432 -3.39 -12.33 11.37
N HIS A 433 -3.80 -11.30 12.10
CA HIS A 433 -3.61 -9.91 11.70
C HIS A 433 -4.23 -9.59 10.33
N ASN A 434 -5.28 -10.30 9.90
CA ASN A 434 -5.97 -9.99 8.66
C ASN A 434 -7.13 -9.03 8.92
N LEU A 435 -7.36 -8.13 7.96
CA LEU A 435 -8.62 -7.41 7.82
C LEU A 435 -9.48 -8.15 6.80
N ILE A 436 -10.66 -8.64 7.21
CA ILE A 436 -11.61 -9.33 6.33
C ILE A 436 -12.90 -8.53 6.29
N LYS A 437 -13.35 -8.12 5.10
CA LYS A 437 -14.57 -7.31 4.93
C LYS A 437 -15.30 -7.57 3.63
N GLY A 438 -16.57 -7.17 3.55
CA GLY A 438 -17.36 -7.22 2.31
C GLY A 438 -17.64 -8.64 1.80
N VAL A 439 -17.55 -9.65 2.66
CA VAL A 439 -17.76 -11.07 2.33
C VAL A 439 -18.83 -11.67 3.23
N ASN A 440 -19.48 -12.75 2.80
CA ASN A 440 -20.52 -13.40 3.59
C ASN A 440 -19.93 -14.04 4.87
N HIS A 441 -18.83 -14.78 4.73
CA HIS A 441 -18.14 -15.48 5.81
C HIS A 441 -16.67 -15.05 5.87
N GLY A 442 -16.13 -14.84 7.07
CA GLY A 442 -14.76 -14.36 7.23
C GLY A 442 -13.76 -15.47 6.94
N VAL A 443 -13.68 -16.44 7.86
CA VAL A 443 -12.96 -17.71 7.66
C VAL A 443 -13.97 -18.85 7.57
N HIS A 444 -14.03 -19.53 6.42
CA HIS A 444 -14.94 -20.66 6.22
C HIS A 444 -14.16 -21.99 6.24
N ILE A 445 -14.62 -22.94 7.06
CA ILE A 445 -13.98 -24.24 7.29
C ILE A 445 -14.97 -25.36 7.00
N ASN A 446 -14.56 -26.35 6.20
CA ASN A 446 -15.43 -27.44 5.80
C ASN A 446 -14.88 -28.83 6.14
N ASP A 447 -15.72 -29.69 6.71
CA ASP A 447 -15.40 -31.09 6.98
C ASP A 447 -15.57 -31.96 5.73
N PHE A 448 -14.58 -32.80 5.41
CA PHE A 448 -14.72 -33.73 4.29
C PHE A 448 -15.55 -34.98 4.67
N ASN A 449 -15.15 -35.70 5.72
CA ASN A 449 -15.88 -36.85 6.27
C ASN A 449 -15.36 -37.19 7.68
N ALA A 450 -16.05 -38.07 8.41
CA ALA A 450 -15.74 -38.42 9.80
C ALA A 450 -14.27 -38.86 10.05
N ASN A 451 -13.54 -39.34 9.04
CA ASN A 451 -12.15 -39.80 9.15
C ASN A 451 -11.13 -38.79 8.61
N HIS A 452 -11.57 -37.63 8.10
CA HIS A 452 -10.74 -36.63 7.47
C HIS A 452 -11.34 -35.24 7.76
N ASN A 453 -11.13 -34.80 8.99
CA ASN A 453 -11.67 -33.54 9.51
C ASN A 453 -10.56 -32.48 9.55
N PRO A 454 -10.90 -31.19 9.39
CA PRO A 454 -9.97 -30.08 9.57
C PRO A 454 -9.36 -30.11 10.98
N HIS A 455 -8.07 -29.76 11.07
CA HIS A 455 -7.34 -29.64 12.33
C HIS A 455 -6.16 -28.67 12.22
N ASP A 456 -5.63 -28.24 13.36
CA ASP A 456 -4.50 -27.29 13.45
C ASP A 456 -4.76 -26.01 12.62
N ILE A 457 -5.92 -25.40 12.85
CA ILE A 457 -6.32 -24.11 12.25
C ILE A 457 -6.39 -23.09 13.37
N TYR A 458 -5.62 -22.02 13.23
CA TYR A 458 -5.44 -21.00 14.26
C TYR A 458 -5.88 -19.64 13.72
N ILE A 459 -7.04 -19.15 14.16
CA ILE A 459 -7.61 -17.87 13.75
C ILE A 459 -7.36 -16.87 14.87
N TYR A 460 -6.29 -16.09 14.78
CA TYR A 460 -5.83 -15.22 15.85
C TYR A 460 -5.78 -13.75 15.46
N HIS A 461 -6.23 -12.85 16.33
CA HIS A 461 -5.91 -11.42 16.18
C HIS A 461 -6.31 -10.84 14.80
N ASN A 462 -7.51 -11.18 14.32
CA ASN A 462 -8.05 -10.67 13.05
C ASN A 462 -9.16 -9.64 13.30
N THR A 463 -9.29 -8.69 12.37
CA THR A 463 -10.38 -7.71 12.27
C THR A 463 -11.36 -8.15 11.19
N ILE A 464 -12.61 -8.44 11.56
CA ILE A 464 -13.60 -8.99 10.63
C ILE A 464 -14.85 -8.11 10.64
N ILE A 465 -15.07 -7.35 9.56
CA ILE A 465 -16.03 -6.24 9.53
C ILE A 465 -16.98 -6.36 8.35
N ASP A 466 -18.27 -6.10 8.57
CA ASP A 466 -19.32 -6.21 7.54
C ASP A 466 -19.39 -7.61 6.94
N VAL A 467 -19.24 -8.59 7.83
CA VAL A 467 -19.29 -10.02 7.53
C VAL A 467 -20.36 -10.65 8.39
N GLU A 468 -21.27 -11.41 7.80
CA GLU A 468 -22.36 -12.05 8.55
C GLU A 468 -21.80 -13.05 9.57
N LYS A 469 -20.93 -13.97 9.14
CA LYS A 469 -20.31 -14.96 10.04
C LYS A 469 -18.81 -14.73 10.13
N PRO A 470 -18.26 -14.27 11.27
CA PRO A 470 -16.84 -13.95 11.37
C PRO A 470 -15.96 -15.17 11.07
N ASN A 471 -16.42 -16.34 11.47
CA ASN A 471 -16.01 -17.59 10.87
C ASN A 471 -17.19 -18.57 10.90
N GLU A 472 -17.13 -19.59 10.05
CA GLU A 472 -18.13 -20.64 9.99
C GLU A 472 -17.45 -21.99 9.84
N TRP A 473 -17.94 -22.98 10.58
CA TRP A 473 -17.44 -24.34 10.51
C TRP A 473 -18.58 -25.33 10.18
N HIS A 474 -18.59 -25.81 8.94
CA HIS A 474 -19.51 -26.84 8.46
C HIS A 474 -19.08 -28.23 8.95
N SER A 475 -19.37 -28.51 10.23
CA SER A 475 -19.07 -29.81 10.83
C SER A 475 -20.03 -30.91 10.36
N ARG A 476 -19.50 -32.11 10.07
CA ARG A 476 -20.33 -33.28 9.76
C ARG A 476 -20.64 -34.10 11.02
N PRO A 477 -21.81 -34.76 11.13
CA PRO A 477 -22.11 -35.64 12.26
C PRO A 477 -21.02 -36.72 12.42
N GLY A 478 -20.41 -36.79 13.62
CA GLY A 478 -19.30 -37.70 13.91
C GLY A 478 -17.90 -37.17 13.59
N SER A 479 -17.76 -35.87 13.29
CA SER A 479 -16.47 -35.19 13.15
C SER A 479 -15.61 -35.33 14.41
N THR A 480 -14.31 -35.53 14.22
CA THR A 480 -13.27 -35.63 15.24
C THR A 480 -12.27 -34.47 15.16
N ALA A 481 -12.63 -33.36 14.52
CA ALA A 481 -11.77 -32.17 14.43
C ALA A 481 -11.27 -31.72 15.81
N TYR A 482 -10.02 -31.25 15.84
CA TYR A 482 -9.34 -30.75 17.04
C TYR A 482 -8.37 -29.63 16.65
N ASN A 483 -7.93 -28.84 17.62
CA ASN A 483 -7.01 -27.71 17.40
C ASN A 483 -7.52 -26.71 16.34
N ILE A 484 -8.84 -26.52 16.28
CA ILE A 484 -9.42 -25.35 15.62
C ILE A 484 -9.60 -24.30 16.71
N GLU A 485 -8.83 -23.22 16.63
CA GLU A 485 -8.80 -22.18 17.64
C GLU A 485 -9.18 -20.83 17.07
N ALA A 486 -10.01 -20.07 17.79
CA ALA A 486 -10.29 -18.67 17.51
C ALA A 486 -9.96 -17.84 18.76
N ARG A 487 -8.95 -16.98 18.69
CA ARG A 487 -8.52 -16.17 19.84
C ARG A 487 -8.17 -14.74 19.47
N ASN A 488 -8.42 -13.80 20.37
CA ASN A 488 -7.99 -12.42 20.22
C ASN A 488 -8.53 -11.66 18.99
N ASN A 489 -9.60 -12.17 18.36
CA ASN A 489 -10.22 -11.54 17.19
C ASN A 489 -11.30 -10.54 17.62
N HIS A 490 -11.66 -9.64 16.72
CA HIS A 490 -12.87 -8.83 16.90
C HIS A 490 -13.70 -8.68 15.61
N THR A 491 -15.00 -8.48 15.78
CA THR A 491 -15.96 -8.34 14.67
C THR A 491 -17.15 -7.45 15.02
N ASN A 492 -17.71 -6.76 14.03
CA ASN A 492 -18.98 -6.06 14.16
C ASN A 492 -20.21 -6.98 14.02
N SER A 493 -20.01 -8.25 13.66
CA SER A 493 -21.09 -9.24 13.60
C SER A 493 -21.67 -9.56 14.98
N THR A 494 -22.97 -9.83 14.99
CA THR A 494 -23.67 -10.42 16.14
C THR A 494 -23.42 -11.91 16.29
N ASN A 495 -22.98 -12.58 15.21
CA ASN A 495 -22.67 -14.00 15.24
C ASN A 495 -21.35 -14.25 15.97
N GLY A 496 -21.29 -15.35 16.73
CA GLY A 496 -20.11 -15.75 17.48
C GLY A 496 -19.07 -16.48 16.63
N PHE A 497 -17.88 -16.69 17.21
CA PHE A 497 -16.85 -17.52 16.60
C PHE A 497 -17.11 -19.02 16.84
N GLU A 498 -16.89 -19.83 15.81
CA GLU A 498 -17.03 -21.29 15.80
C GLU A 498 -15.65 -21.97 15.83
N ALA A 499 -15.30 -22.61 16.94
CA ALA A 499 -13.99 -23.24 17.10
C ALA A 499 -14.07 -24.30 18.21
N THR A 500 -13.12 -25.24 18.21
CA THR A 500 -12.95 -26.17 19.34
C THR A 500 -12.45 -25.46 20.60
N ILE A 501 -11.64 -24.40 20.43
CA ILE A 501 -11.18 -23.52 21.50
C ILE A 501 -11.43 -22.07 21.11
N LYS A 502 -12.07 -21.32 22.01
CA LYS A 502 -12.36 -19.90 21.79
C LYS A 502 -12.17 -19.09 23.07
N SER A 503 -11.40 -18.01 22.98
CA SER A 503 -11.06 -17.16 24.13
C SER A 503 -10.73 -15.75 23.67
N ASN A 504 -11.14 -14.74 24.44
CA ASN A 504 -10.84 -13.33 24.15
C ASN A 504 -11.21 -12.93 22.72
N ASN A 505 -12.37 -13.35 22.21
CA ASN A 505 -12.91 -12.78 20.97
C ASN A 505 -14.00 -11.78 21.33
N ARG A 506 -14.10 -10.69 20.58
CA ARG A 506 -15.13 -9.66 20.77
C ARG A 506 -16.05 -9.58 19.56
N THR A 507 -17.35 -9.73 19.80
CA THR A 507 -18.41 -9.54 18.80
C THR A 507 -19.12 -8.21 19.04
N ASN A 508 -19.98 -7.79 18.12
CA ASN A 508 -20.74 -6.54 18.21
C ASN A 508 -19.87 -5.28 18.42
N VAL A 509 -18.65 -5.25 17.86
CA VAL A 509 -17.83 -4.03 17.87
C VAL A 509 -18.54 -2.95 17.06
N SER A 510 -18.73 -1.76 17.64
CA SER A 510 -19.35 -0.66 16.90
C SER A 510 -18.37 -0.11 15.86
N LEU A 511 -18.83 0.15 14.64
CA LEU A 511 -18.00 0.84 13.63
C LEU A 511 -17.55 2.23 14.10
N SER A 512 -18.26 2.85 15.05
CA SER A 512 -17.85 4.12 15.66
C SER A 512 -16.57 4.01 16.50
N GLU A 513 -16.21 2.81 16.97
CA GLU A 513 -14.96 2.52 17.68
C GLU A 513 -13.76 2.38 16.74
N LEU A 514 -13.99 2.36 15.42
CA LEU A 514 -12.99 2.13 14.40
C LEU A 514 -12.87 3.35 13.46
N ASN A 515 -11.71 3.50 12.83
CA ASN A 515 -11.49 4.44 11.72
C ASN A 515 -12.07 3.87 10.42
N ALA A 516 -13.40 3.72 10.37
CA ALA A 516 -14.11 3.06 9.27
C ALA A 516 -14.00 3.76 7.91
N ALA A 517 -13.69 5.06 7.88
CA ALA A 517 -13.44 5.80 6.63
C ALA A 517 -12.05 5.50 6.02
N ASN A 518 -11.13 4.90 6.79
CA ASN A 518 -9.75 4.68 6.39
C ASN A 518 -9.47 3.16 6.29
N ASN A 519 -8.97 2.55 7.36
CA ASN A 519 -8.42 1.18 7.37
C ASN A 519 -8.97 0.31 8.51
N TYR A 520 -10.00 0.77 9.23
CA TYR A 520 -10.59 0.09 10.40
C TYR A 520 -9.61 -0.13 11.57
N THR A 521 -8.57 0.71 11.69
CA THR A 521 -7.77 0.82 12.92
C THR A 521 -8.62 1.26 14.11
N LEU A 522 -8.14 0.97 15.32
CA LEU A 522 -8.84 1.32 16.56
C LEU A 522 -8.80 2.83 16.82
N LYS A 523 -9.92 3.42 17.24
CA LYS A 523 -9.96 4.76 17.83
C LYS A 523 -9.63 4.68 19.32
N SER A 524 -9.19 5.81 19.91
CA SER A 524 -8.88 5.92 21.34
C SER A 524 -10.04 5.57 22.27
N THR A 525 -11.28 5.59 21.77
CA THR A 525 -12.49 5.20 22.49
C THR A 525 -12.84 3.72 22.36
N SER A 526 -12.06 2.93 21.62
CA SER A 526 -12.35 1.54 21.34
C SER A 526 -12.17 0.67 22.58
N ALA A 527 -13.18 -0.12 22.91
CA ALA A 527 -13.06 -1.11 23.99
C ALA A 527 -12.30 -2.37 23.57
N SER A 528 -11.74 -2.40 22.35
CA SER A 528 -10.79 -3.43 21.92
C SER A 528 -9.36 -3.15 22.41
N ILE A 529 -9.08 -1.93 22.86
CA ILE A 529 -7.78 -1.54 23.41
C ILE A 529 -7.55 -2.24 24.75
N ASP A 530 -6.36 -2.83 24.95
CA ASP A 530 -5.96 -3.59 26.14
C ASP A 530 -6.92 -4.75 26.50
N GLY A 531 -7.78 -5.16 25.57
CA GLY A 531 -8.82 -6.17 25.80
C GLY A 531 -8.40 -7.59 25.49
N GLY A 532 -7.20 -7.76 24.94
CA GLY A 532 -6.72 -9.00 24.37
C GLY A 532 -5.92 -9.88 25.32
N MET A 533 -5.45 -10.99 24.76
CA MET A 533 -4.62 -11.98 25.44
C MET A 533 -3.30 -12.14 24.71
N VAL A 534 -2.22 -12.29 25.47
CA VAL A 534 -0.89 -12.62 24.93
C VAL A 534 -0.91 -14.00 24.28
N ILE A 535 -0.58 -14.03 23.00
CA ILE A 535 -0.35 -15.21 22.19
C ILE A 535 1.11 -15.14 21.72
N PRO A 536 2.03 -15.85 22.39
CA PRO A 536 3.46 -15.77 22.10
C PRO A 536 3.77 -16.01 20.63
N GLY A 537 4.59 -15.14 20.04
CA GLY A 537 4.99 -15.18 18.64
C GLY A 537 3.95 -14.64 17.65
N ILE A 538 2.76 -14.25 18.12
CA ILE A 538 1.70 -13.68 17.27
C ILE A 538 1.54 -12.19 17.55
N ASN A 539 1.23 -11.81 18.80
CA ASN A 539 1.00 -10.42 19.20
C ASN A 539 2.01 -9.97 20.27
N ASP A 540 3.27 -10.36 20.10
CA ASP A 540 4.37 -9.88 20.93
C ASP A 540 4.64 -8.39 20.64
N GLY A 541 5.10 -7.64 21.64
CA GLY A 541 5.48 -6.23 21.45
C GLY A 541 4.30 -5.24 21.39
N TYR A 542 3.14 -5.64 21.91
CA TYR A 542 1.96 -4.79 22.07
C TYR A 542 2.22 -3.56 22.96
N ASN A 543 1.38 -2.53 22.82
CA ASN A 543 1.52 -1.25 23.49
C ASN A 543 0.36 -1.02 24.47
N GLY A 544 0.62 -1.23 25.76
CA GLY A 544 -0.38 -1.04 26.80
C GLY A 544 -0.24 -2.07 27.92
N ALA A 545 -1.33 -2.28 28.65
CA ALA A 545 -1.42 -3.29 29.69
C ALA A 545 -1.59 -4.72 29.12
N ALA A 546 -2.21 -4.87 27.96
CA ALA A 546 -2.42 -6.14 27.25
C ALA A 546 -2.47 -5.90 25.73
N PRO A 547 -2.30 -6.94 24.88
CA PRO A 547 -2.51 -6.77 23.45
C PRO A 547 -3.93 -6.33 23.14
N ASP A 548 -4.13 -5.63 22.04
CA ASP A 548 -5.46 -5.28 21.58
C ASP A 548 -6.19 -6.48 20.94
N LEU A 549 -7.50 -6.33 20.79
CA LEU A 549 -8.34 -7.25 20.03
C LEU A 549 -8.47 -6.76 18.58
N GLY A 550 -8.22 -7.64 17.62
CA GLY A 550 -8.25 -7.29 16.20
C GLY A 550 -6.88 -7.36 15.54
N ALA A 551 -6.76 -6.90 14.31
CA ALA A 551 -5.53 -6.96 13.52
C ALA A 551 -4.57 -5.78 13.74
N TYR A 552 -5.02 -4.75 14.46
CA TYR A 552 -4.28 -3.50 14.66
C TYR A 552 -4.11 -3.22 16.15
N GLU A 553 -2.92 -2.76 16.51
CA GLU A 553 -2.55 -2.35 17.87
C GLU A 553 -2.58 -0.82 17.98
N PHE A 554 -3.33 -0.30 18.93
CA PHE A 554 -3.53 1.12 19.15
C PHE A 554 -2.24 1.83 19.60
N GLY A 555 -1.98 3.01 19.03
CA GLY A 555 -0.76 3.77 19.30
C GLY A 555 0.50 3.21 18.63
N THR A 556 0.37 2.18 17.79
CA THR A 556 1.44 1.72 16.88
C THR A 556 1.12 2.09 15.44
N ALA A 557 2.14 2.21 14.59
CA ALA A 557 1.93 2.43 13.17
C ALA A 557 1.21 1.23 12.55
N PRO A 558 0.09 1.42 11.83
CA PRO A 558 -0.60 0.32 11.19
C PRO A 558 0.30 -0.31 10.12
N TRP A 559 0.25 -1.63 10.01
CA TRP A 559 0.88 -2.32 8.89
C TRP A 559 0.16 -1.97 7.58
N SER A 560 0.88 -2.02 6.46
CA SER A 560 0.34 -1.82 5.11
C SER A 560 0.25 -3.14 4.35
N ALA A 561 -0.58 -3.16 3.30
CA ALA A 561 -0.74 -4.29 2.41
C ALA A 561 -0.97 -3.77 0.98
N GLY A 562 -0.80 -4.66 0.00
CA GLY A 562 -0.98 -4.36 -1.41
C GLY A 562 0.32 -3.99 -2.11
N ALA A 563 0.23 -3.93 -3.43
CA ALA A 563 1.32 -3.48 -4.28
C ALA A 563 1.38 -1.95 -4.32
N ASN A 564 2.60 -1.42 -4.34
CA ASN A 564 2.91 -0.02 -4.60
C ASN A 564 3.16 0.22 -6.09
N ILE A 565 2.31 -0.36 -6.95
CA ILE A 565 2.30 -0.09 -8.39
C ILE A 565 0.87 0.16 -8.85
N THR A 566 0.71 1.04 -9.84
CA THR A 566 -0.58 1.33 -10.48
C THR A 566 -0.70 0.62 -11.83
N VAL A 567 -1.89 0.66 -12.42
CA VAL A 567 -2.10 0.16 -13.79
C VAL A 567 -1.24 1.03 -14.74
N PRO A 568 -0.30 0.44 -15.50
CA PRO A 568 0.53 1.21 -16.41
C PRO A 568 -0.29 1.86 -17.52
N SER A 569 0.13 3.02 -18.00
CA SER A 569 -0.35 3.54 -19.27
C SER A 569 0.21 2.70 -20.42
N PHE A 570 -0.61 2.45 -21.44
CA PHE A 570 -0.22 1.64 -22.60
C PHE A 570 -0.26 2.51 -23.85
N PRO A 571 0.88 3.10 -24.29
CA PRO A 571 0.92 4.02 -25.42
C PRO A 571 0.42 3.44 -26.76
N ASP A 572 0.39 2.11 -26.91
CA ASP A 572 -0.14 1.44 -28.10
C ASP A 572 -1.65 1.15 -28.02
N GLU A 573 -2.34 1.57 -26.96
CA GLU A 573 -3.79 1.42 -26.76
C GLU A 573 -4.51 2.78 -26.79
N ALA A 574 -5.56 2.89 -27.60
CA ALA A 574 -6.43 4.08 -27.60
C ALA A 574 -7.30 4.13 -26.33
N PRO A 575 -7.62 5.31 -25.75
CA PRO A 575 -8.48 5.41 -24.57
C PRO A 575 -9.89 4.83 -24.81
N GLU A 576 -10.42 4.08 -23.83
CA GLU A 576 -11.71 3.38 -23.94
C GLU A 576 -12.92 4.28 -23.58
N SER A 577 -12.75 5.26 -22.70
CA SER A 577 -13.78 6.18 -22.20
C SER A 577 -13.20 7.53 -21.75
N ASP A 578 -14.08 8.54 -21.60
CA ASP A 578 -13.74 9.82 -20.97
C ASP A 578 -13.96 9.71 -19.46
N GLN A 579 -12.91 9.78 -18.65
CA GLN A 579 -12.99 9.64 -17.18
C GLN A 579 -11.79 10.29 -16.46
N LEU A 580 -11.97 10.66 -15.20
CA LEU A 580 -10.90 10.96 -14.25
C LEU A 580 -10.38 9.63 -13.69
N ILE A 581 -9.12 9.33 -13.96
CA ILE A 581 -8.47 8.09 -13.50
C ILE A 581 -8.06 8.24 -12.02
N SER A 582 -7.48 9.38 -11.66
CA SER A 582 -7.16 9.73 -10.28
C SER A 582 -7.03 11.25 -10.12
N VAL A 583 -7.24 11.71 -8.89
CA VAL A 583 -6.95 13.09 -8.48
C VAL A 583 -6.14 13.03 -7.19
N GLY A 584 -4.86 13.39 -7.29
CA GLY A 584 -3.91 13.44 -6.18
C GLY A 584 -3.84 14.81 -5.53
N ASN A 585 -3.30 14.85 -4.32
CA ASN A 585 -2.97 16.08 -3.57
C ASN A 585 -4.15 17.01 -3.23
N ALA A 586 -5.39 16.55 -3.41
CA ALA A 586 -6.57 17.19 -2.83
C ALA A 586 -6.61 16.87 -1.32
N VAL A 587 -6.05 17.75 -0.50
CA VAL A 587 -5.86 17.55 0.95
C VAL A 587 -7.11 17.83 1.78
N GLY A 588 -7.24 17.15 2.92
CA GLY A 588 -8.33 17.34 3.89
C GLY A 588 -8.21 18.61 4.74
N GLN A 589 -7.12 19.37 4.61
CA GLN A 589 -6.88 20.60 5.34
C GLN A 589 -6.17 21.62 4.46
N VAL A 590 -6.65 22.86 4.47
CA VAL A 590 -6.04 24.00 3.77
C VAL A 590 -5.83 25.19 4.69
N SER A 591 -5.07 26.18 4.23
CA SER A 591 -4.85 27.45 4.92
C SER A 591 -5.09 28.65 4.00
N PRO A 592 -5.59 29.79 4.53
CA PRO A 592 -5.79 31.00 3.75
C PRO A 592 -4.48 31.48 3.09
N GLY A 593 -4.53 31.79 1.79
CA GLY A 593 -3.37 32.30 1.02
C GLY A 593 -2.37 31.25 0.55
N GLU A 594 -2.52 29.98 0.94
CA GLU A 594 -1.62 28.90 0.51
C GLU A 594 -2.00 28.35 -0.88
N THR A 595 -1.00 27.81 -1.59
CA THR A 595 -1.17 27.18 -2.90
C THR A 595 -1.02 25.67 -2.82
N TYR A 596 -1.97 24.96 -3.42
CA TYR A 596 -2.02 23.50 -3.44
C TYR A 596 -1.87 23.00 -4.87
N GLU A 597 -0.97 22.05 -5.08
CA GLU A 597 -0.75 21.40 -6.36
C GLU A 597 -1.72 20.23 -6.51
N ILE A 598 -2.65 20.27 -7.46
CA ILE A 598 -3.62 19.18 -7.73
C ILE A 598 -3.16 18.40 -8.95
N GLU A 599 -2.82 17.12 -8.77
CA GLU A 599 -2.49 16.20 -9.86
C GLU A 599 -3.76 15.50 -10.36
N ILE A 600 -3.99 15.51 -11.67
CA ILE A 600 -5.19 14.96 -12.29
C ILE A 600 -4.76 14.01 -13.40
N GLN A 601 -5.03 12.72 -13.23
CA GLN A 601 -4.91 11.73 -14.29
C GLN A 601 -6.27 11.54 -14.93
N TYR A 602 -6.34 11.59 -16.25
CA TYR A 602 -7.60 11.44 -16.98
C TYR A 602 -7.39 10.64 -18.26
N SER A 603 -8.47 10.02 -18.73
CA SER A 603 -8.60 9.44 -20.06
C SER A 603 -9.62 10.25 -20.84
N ALA A 604 -9.34 10.53 -22.11
CA ALA A 604 -10.27 11.24 -22.99
C ALA A 604 -10.30 10.63 -24.39
N THR A 605 -11.48 10.27 -24.87
CA THR A 605 -11.70 9.68 -26.21
C THR A 605 -11.68 10.75 -27.31
N VAL A 606 -11.96 11.98 -26.94
CA VAL A 606 -11.85 13.20 -27.74
C VAL A 606 -11.35 14.33 -26.83
N THR A 607 -11.02 15.50 -27.37
CA THR A 607 -10.57 16.63 -26.52
C THR A 607 -11.68 17.07 -25.54
N ARG A 608 -11.32 17.31 -24.27
CA ARG A 608 -12.24 17.65 -23.16
C ARG A 608 -11.83 18.92 -22.42
N ASP A 609 -12.63 19.35 -21.45
CA ASP A 609 -12.26 20.36 -20.45
C ASP A 609 -12.18 19.70 -19.06
N ILE A 610 -11.29 20.21 -18.20
CA ILE A 610 -11.25 19.88 -16.77
C ILE A 610 -11.57 21.14 -15.97
N VAL A 611 -12.44 21.02 -14.95
CA VAL A 611 -12.85 22.11 -14.06
C VAL A 611 -12.54 21.73 -12.62
N ILE A 612 -11.77 22.57 -11.93
CA ILE A 612 -11.33 22.37 -10.53
C ILE A 612 -12.02 23.41 -9.66
N LYS A 613 -12.57 22.97 -8.53
CA LYS A 613 -13.30 23.78 -7.58
C LYS A 613 -12.77 23.54 -6.17
N PHE A 614 -12.58 24.64 -5.44
CA PHE A 614 -12.50 24.60 -3.98
C PHE A 614 -13.61 25.48 -3.44
N GLN A 615 -14.61 24.89 -2.77
CA GLN A 615 -15.88 25.56 -2.48
C GLN A 615 -16.48 25.12 -1.14
N LEU A 616 -17.56 25.78 -0.68
CA LEU A 616 -18.38 25.26 0.42
C LEU A 616 -18.86 23.85 0.13
N ASP A 617 -18.94 23.02 1.17
CA ASP A 617 -19.55 21.68 1.09
C ASP A 617 -21.07 21.70 1.34
N GLU A 618 -21.70 22.85 1.07
CA GLU A 618 -23.16 23.01 1.13
C GLU A 618 -23.61 24.23 0.31
N SER A 619 -24.90 24.28 -0.01
CA SER A 619 -25.53 25.44 -0.67
C SER A 619 -25.30 26.72 0.15
N PRO A 620 -24.74 27.80 -0.43
CA PRO A 620 -24.75 28.13 -1.87
C PRO A 620 -23.52 27.72 -2.71
N TRP A 621 -22.69 26.76 -2.29
CA TRP A 621 -21.54 26.23 -3.05
C TRP A 621 -20.55 27.30 -3.52
N THR A 622 -20.23 28.26 -2.65
CA THR A 622 -19.35 29.39 -2.96
C THR A 622 -17.90 28.94 -3.14
N SER A 623 -17.23 29.40 -4.20
CA SER A 623 -15.82 29.10 -4.49
C SER A 623 -14.87 30.00 -3.71
N TYR A 624 -13.80 29.42 -3.16
CA TYR A 624 -12.78 30.08 -2.34
C TYR A 624 -11.37 29.93 -2.90
N THR A 625 -11.23 29.79 -4.22
CA THR A 625 -9.95 30.03 -4.89
C THR A 625 -9.58 31.52 -4.80
N SER A 626 -8.32 31.88 -4.99
CA SER A 626 -7.88 33.30 -4.97
C SER A 626 -8.59 34.18 -6.00
N THR A 627 -9.09 33.58 -7.09
CA THR A 627 -9.90 34.27 -8.10
C THR A 627 -11.38 34.42 -7.72
N GLY A 628 -11.87 33.67 -6.74
CA GLY A 628 -13.28 33.55 -6.39
C GLY A 628 -14.13 32.78 -7.42
N PHE A 629 -13.48 32.13 -8.40
CA PHE A 629 -14.12 31.35 -9.46
C PHE A 629 -13.50 29.96 -9.61
N ASP A 630 -14.25 29.03 -10.22
CA ASP A 630 -13.74 27.71 -10.61
C ASP A 630 -12.62 27.85 -11.66
N ILE A 631 -11.59 27.01 -11.54
CA ILE A 631 -10.45 27.00 -12.45
C ILE A 631 -10.72 26.02 -13.59
N ARG A 632 -10.63 26.49 -14.84
CA ARG A 632 -10.87 25.68 -16.04
C ARG A 632 -9.60 25.48 -16.85
N ILE A 633 -9.38 24.24 -17.24
CA ILE A 633 -8.32 23.83 -18.16
C ILE A 633 -9.01 23.30 -19.42
N SER A 634 -8.95 24.08 -20.50
CA SER A 634 -9.69 23.79 -21.71
C SER A 634 -8.88 23.01 -22.75
N ASN A 635 -9.59 22.18 -23.53
CA ASN A 635 -9.03 21.39 -24.63
C ASN A 635 -7.90 20.43 -24.20
N VAL A 636 -8.09 19.74 -23.08
CA VAL A 636 -7.19 18.66 -22.65
C VAL A 636 -7.17 17.57 -23.74
N ALA A 637 -5.99 17.00 -23.99
CA ALA A 637 -5.72 16.16 -25.16
C ALA A 637 -6.42 14.79 -25.10
N VAL A 638 -6.69 14.22 -26.28
CA VAL A 638 -7.13 12.83 -26.45
C VAL A 638 -6.03 11.89 -25.94
N GLY A 639 -6.41 10.82 -25.25
CA GLY A 639 -5.49 9.85 -24.66
C GLY A 639 -5.59 9.82 -23.14
N VAL A 640 -4.67 9.06 -22.54
CA VAL A 640 -4.43 9.06 -21.10
C VAL A 640 -3.32 10.05 -20.80
N HIS A 641 -3.58 11.01 -19.92
CA HIS A 641 -2.62 12.06 -19.57
C HIS A 641 -2.68 12.38 -18.08
N THR A 642 -1.56 12.88 -17.57
CA THR A 642 -1.46 13.50 -16.24
C THR A 642 -1.30 15.00 -16.40
N LEU A 643 -2.03 15.76 -15.60
CA LEU A 643 -1.96 17.21 -15.56
C LEU A 643 -1.79 17.69 -14.12
N ILE A 644 -1.02 18.77 -13.95
CA ILE A 644 -0.80 19.41 -12.66
C ILE A 644 -1.42 20.81 -12.68
N ALA A 645 -2.21 21.15 -11.67
CA ALA A 645 -2.86 22.43 -11.53
C ALA A 645 -2.62 23.04 -10.15
N ASN A 646 -2.01 24.23 -10.11
CA ASN A 646 -1.77 24.96 -8.86
C ASN A 646 -2.97 25.82 -8.49
N ILE A 647 -3.56 25.57 -7.31
CA ILE A 647 -4.76 26.22 -6.81
C ILE A 647 -4.42 27.00 -5.54
N GLU A 648 -4.44 28.32 -5.64
CA GLU A 648 -4.28 29.22 -4.51
C GLU A 648 -5.62 29.42 -3.79
N ILE A 649 -5.62 29.29 -2.47
CA ILE A 649 -6.79 29.50 -1.61
C ILE A 649 -6.92 30.98 -1.25
N SER A 650 -8.12 31.53 -1.35
CA SER A 650 -8.41 32.92 -1.01
C SER A 650 -7.94 33.27 0.41
N GLU A 651 -7.20 34.35 0.58
CA GLU A 651 -6.80 34.89 1.90
C GLU A 651 -8.01 35.20 2.80
N ASN A 652 -9.20 35.39 2.21
CA ASN A 652 -10.43 35.76 2.91
C ASN A 652 -11.31 34.56 3.28
N ILE A 653 -10.85 33.33 3.04
CA ILE A 653 -11.61 32.13 3.43
C ILE A 653 -11.79 32.06 4.96
N PRO A 654 -13.01 31.80 5.47
CA PRO A 654 -13.21 31.58 6.90
C PRO A 654 -12.52 30.31 7.41
N VAL A 655 -11.84 30.40 8.55
CA VAL A 655 -11.34 29.23 9.29
C VAL A 655 -12.53 28.45 9.84
N ALA A 656 -12.64 27.17 9.47
CA ALA A 656 -13.72 26.29 9.89
C ALA A 656 -13.36 24.83 9.61
N ALA A 657 -13.81 23.92 10.49
CA ALA A 657 -13.65 22.49 10.31
C ALA A 657 -14.82 21.89 9.51
N ASP A 658 -14.54 20.88 8.68
CA ASP A 658 -15.51 20.12 7.88
C ASP A 658 -16.46 21.00 7.03
N LYS A 659 -15.98 22.13 6.50
CA LYS A 659 -16.84 23.14 5.81
C LYS A 659 -16.65 23.25 4.31
N TYR A 660 -15.55 22.74 3.78
CA TYR A 660 -15.17 22.94 2.39
C TYR A 660 -15.02 21.62 1.65
N GLN A 661 -14.88 21.69 0.33
CA GLN A 661 -14.59 20.52 -0.49
C GLN A 661 -13.67 20.88 -1.65
N TRP A 662 -12.87 19.90 -2.07
CA TRP A 662 -12.28 19.85 -3.40
C TRP A 662 -13.25 19.15 -4.35
N ARG A 663 -13.41 19.67 -5.57
CA ARG A 663 -14.13 18.97 -6.64
C ARG A 663 -13.43 19.16 -7.99
N VAL A 664 -13.15 18.07 -8.69
CA VAL A 664 -12.57 18.05 -10.04
C VAL A 664 -13.57 17.40 -10.98
N VAL A 665 -13.84 18.02 -12.13
CA VAL A 665 -14.85 17.60 -13.09
C VAL A 665 -14.25 17.49 -14.48
N LEU A 666 -14.44 16.35 -15.14
CA LEU A 666 -14.20 16.19 -16.57
C LEU A 666 -15.48 16.52 -17.35
N ALA A 667 -15.39 17.40 -18.36
CA ALA A 667 -16.54 17.92 -19.07
C ALA A 667 -16.31 18.01 -20.59
N PRO A 668 -17.38 18.09 -21.41
CA PRO A 668 -17.26 18.51 -22.80
C PRO A 668 -16.68 19.92 -22.90
N ILE A 669 -16.03 20.24 -24.02
CA ILE A 669 -15.46 21.58 -24.27
C ILE A 669 -16.55 22.66 -24.06
N GLY A 670 -16.27 23.62 -23.17
CA GLY A 670 -17.18 24.71 -22.84
C GLY A 670 -18.35 24.35 -21.91
N GLY A 671 -18.40 23.12 -21.37
CA GLY A 671 -19.47 22.66 -20.46
C GLY A 671 -19.41 23.37 -19.10
N ASN A 672 -20.56 23.83 -18.60
CA ASN A 672 -20.71 24.74 -17.46
C ASN A 672 -21.00 24.04 -16.10
N GLY A 673 -20.42 22.85 -15.87
CA GLY A 673 -20.49 22.13 -14.59
C GLY A 673 -21.76 21.30 -14.33
N PHE A 674 -22.83 21.48 -15.11
CA PHE A 674 -24.02 20.60 -15.12
C PHE A 674 -23.96 19.48 -16.16
N ASN A 675 -23.08 19.64 -17.16
CA ASN A 675 -22.81 18.64 -18.19
C ASN A 675 -21.48 17.92 -17.85
N GLN A 676 -21.44 17.26 -16.69
CA GLN A 676 -20.27 16.49 -16.25
C GLN A 676 -20.24 15.11 -16.93
N LEU A 677 -19.08 14.70 -17.41
CA LEU A 677 -18.83 13.34 -17.89
C LEU A 677 -18.36 12.46 -16.73
N ASP A 678 -17.54 13.02 -15.85
CA ASP A 678 -17.03 12.37 -14.64
C ASP A 678 -16.62 13.41 -13.59
N ASP A 679 -16.59 13.04 -12.31
CA ASP A 679 -16.16 13.91 -11.22
C ASP A 679 -15.53 13.18 -10.02
N PHE A 680 -14.66 13.90 -9.32
CA PHE A 680 -14.01 13.48 -8.08
C PHE A 680 -14.20 14.56 -7.02
N SER A 681 -14.45 14.18 -5.76
CA SER A 681 -14.52 15.13 -4.64
C SER A 681 -13.85 14.63 -3.36
N VAL A 682 -13.33 15.58 -2.58
CA VAL A 682 -12.91 15.40 -1.19
C VAL A 682 -13.78 16.34 -0.36
N ASN A 683 -14.64 15.77 0.47
CA ASN A 683 -15.61 16.48 1.28
C ASN A 683 -15.07 16.72 2.70
N ASN A 684 -15.76 17.53 3.50
CA ASN A 684 -15.35 17.84 4.88
C ASN A 684 -13.90 18.34 5.02
N VAL A 685 -13.48 19.25 4.14
CA VAL A 685 -12.15 19.86 4.18
C VAL A 685 -12.13 20.97 5.23
N ASP A 686 -11.10 20.94 6.07
CA ASP A 686 -10.81 21.95 7.08
C ASP A 686 -10.09 23.16 6.47
N CYS A 687 -10.41 24.35 6.96
CA CYS A 687 -9.56 25.53 6.81
C CYS A 687 -8.97 25.90 8.16
N VAL A 688 -7.64 25.87 8.30
CA VAL A 688 -6.91 26.20 9.53
C VAL A 688 -5.91 27.33 9.32
N LEU A 689 -5.58 28.02 10.40
CA LEU A 689 -4.50 29.00 10.37
C LEU A 689 -3.14 28.30 10.18
N PRO A 690 -2.22 28.89 9.41
CA PRO A 690 -0.94 28.27 9.07
C PRO A 690 0.02 28.05 10.26
N PHE A 691 -0.35 28.46 11.48
CA PHE A 691 0.49 28.27 12.67
C PHE A 691 -0.33 28.18 13.97
N SER A 692 -0.06 27.17 14.81
CA SER A 692 -0.56 27.06 16.18
C SER A 692 0.62 26.78 17.13
N ILE A 693 0.86 27.65 18.11
CA ILE A 693 1.84 27.38 19.18
C ILE A 693 1.26 26.31 20.10
N ILE A 694 2.08 25.32 20.46
CA ILE A 694 1.71 24.18 21.33
C ILE A 694 1.36 24.72 22.73
N GLU A 695 0.20 24.35 23.26
CA GLU A 695 -0.15 24.63 24.66
C GLU A 695 0.88 24.01 25.61
N GLY A 696 1.31 24.73 26.63
CA GLY A 696 2.40 24.27 27.48
C GLY A 696 2.84 25.29 28.51
N THR A 697 3.81 24.92 29.35
CA THR A 697 4.37 25.84 30.35
C THR A 697 5.75 26.30 29.89
N TYR A 698 5.96 27.61 29.86
CA TYR A 698 7.13 28.26 29.25
C TYR A 698 7.79 29.25 30.21
N TYR A 699 9.09 29.45 30.05
CA TYR A 699 9.77 30.68 30.44
C TYR A 699 9.70 31.65 29.26
N LEU A 700 9.28 32.89 29.52
CA LEU A 700 9.28 33.95 28.52
C LEU A 700 10.56 34.78 28.69
N LYS A 701 11.50 34.64 27.75
CA LYS A 701 12.82 35.27 27.83
C LYS A 701 12.97 36.39 26.81
N ASN A 702 13.27 37.59 27.29
CA ASN A 702 13.45 38.74 26.41
C ASN A 702 14.73 38.61 25.59
N LYS A 703 14.68 38.86 24.28
CA LYS A 703 15.83 38.73 23.39
C LYS A 703 16.94 39.74 23.72
N ASN A 704 16.59 40.97 24.05
CA ASN A 704 17.57 42.04 24.31
C ASN A 704 18.33 41.85 25.61
N SER A 705 17.65 41.46 26.70
CA SER A 705 18.30 41.30 28.01
C SER A 705 18.72 39.87 28.35
N GLY A 706 18.18 38.87 27.65
CA GLY A 706 18.34 37.47 28.00
C GLY A 706 17.67 37.09 29.34
N ARG A 707 16.84 37.97 29.90
CA ARG A 707 16.19 37.78 31.20
C ARG A 707 14.77 37.23 31.07
N ARG A 708 14.32 36.48 32.08
CA ARG A 708 12.99 35.85 32.11
C ARG A 708 11.96 36.76 32.77
N MET A 709 10.73 36.70 32.28
CA MET A 709 9.60 37.44 32.83
C MET A 709 9.10 36.82 34.15
N ARG A 710 8.80 37.66 35.16
CA ARG A 710 8.13 37.26 36.40
C ARG A 710 7.17 38.35 36.90
N PRO A 711 6.17 38.02 37.73
CA PRO A 711 5.49 39.01 38.58
C PRO A 711 6.45 39.61 39.63
N SER A 712 6.32 40.91 39.91
CA SER A 712 7.07 41.60 40.99
C SER A 712 6.66 41.17 42.41
N GLY A 713 5.55 40.43 42.53
CA GLY A 713 5.05 39.83 43.75
C GLY A 713 3.98 38.77 43.46
N THR A 714 3.37 38.18 44.48
CA THR A 714 2.36 37.10 44.30
C THR A 714 0.91 37.57 44.38
N GLY A 715 0.68 38.88 44.50
CA GLY A 715 -0.66 39.47 44.61
C GLY A 715 -1.37 39.67 43.28
N LEU A 716 -2.64 40.04 43.34
CA LEU A 716 -3.42 40.50 42.19
C LEU A 716 -3.06 41.96 41.86
N GLY A 717 -2.98 42.32 40.58
CA GLY A 717 -2.69 43.68 40.12
C GLY A 717 -1.24 44.11 40.36
N VAL A 718 -0.31 43.15 40.41
CA VAL A 718 1.11 43.47 40.55
C VAL A 718 1.78 43.54 39.19
N ALA A 719 2.70 44.50 39.03
CA ALA A 719 3.45 44.68 37.81
C ALA A 719 4.25 43.44 37.43
N LEU A 720 4.29 43.10 36.15
CA LEU A 720 5.27 42.18 35.59
C LEU A 720 6.60 42.91 35.38
N GLU A 721 7.68 42.20 35.64
CA GLU A 721 9.04 42.71 35.54
C GLU A 721 9.98 41.69 34.92
N GLN A 722 11.14 42.18 34.51
CA GLN A 722 12.28 41.33 34.24
C GLN A 722 12.82 40.75 35.55
N GLY A 723 12.93 39.44 35.60
CA GLY A 723 13.62 38.72 36.66
C GLY A 723 15.02 38.26 36.23
N GLU A 724 15.60 37.37 37.04
CA GLU A 724 16.88 36.73 36.73
C GLU A 724 16.86 35.93 35.41
N ALA A 725 18.02 35.89 34.74
CA ALA A 725 18.18 35.22 33.44
C ALA A 725 17.99 33.70 33.51
N ASP A 726 18.32 33.11 34.65
CA ASP A 726 18.26 31.68 34.95
C ASP A 726 17.19 31.36 36.01
N GLY A 727 16.21 32.25 36.23
CA GLY A 727 15.11 31.99 37.16
C GLY A 727 14.26 30.78 36.75
N THR A 728 14.17 29.77 37.63
CA THR A 728 13.54 28.46 37.33
C THR A 728 12.32 28.13 38.22
N GLY A 729 12.06 28.91 39.26
CA GLY A 729 10.90 28.70 40.14
C GLY A 729 9.57 29.00 39.44
N ASP A 730 8.45 28.55 40.01
CA ASP A 730 7.11 28.71 39.42
C ASP A 730 6.72 30.17 39.16
N LEU A 731 7.36 31.12 39.84
CA LEU A 731 7.19 32.56 39.61
C LEU A 731 7.63 33.00 38.20
N TYR A 732 8.52 32.22 37.55
CA TYR A 732 9.04 32.46 36.20
C TYR A 732 8.32 31.65 35.12
N LYS A 733 7.42 30.75 35.51
CA LYS A 733 6.75 29.83 34.59
C LYS A 733 5.40 30.40 34.18
N TRP A 734 5.11 30.31 32.89
CA TRP A 734 3.90 30.83 32.26
C TRP A 734 3.21 29.73 31.46
N GLN A 735 2.02 29.35 31.88
CA GLN A 735 1.18 28.40 31.19
C GLN A 735 0.44 29.10 30.05
N LEU A 736 0.64 28.62 28.83
CA LEU A 736 -0.08 29.04 27.63
C LEU A 736 -1.22 28.04 27.38
N SER A 737 -2.44 28.53 27.37
CA SER A 737 -3.64 27.78 26.98
C SER A 737 -4.43 28.55 25.93
N LEU A 738 -5.00 27.83 24.97
CA LEU A 738 -5.78 28.38 23.88
C LEU A 738 -7.06 29.00 24.45
N ALA A 739 -7.24 30.30 24.21
CA ALA A 739 -8.46 31.00 24.57
C ALA A 739 -9.52 30.83 23.48
N GLU A 740 -9.10 31.03 22.23
CA GLU A 740 -9.87 30.89 20.99
C GLU A 740 -8.86 30.84 19.82
N PRO A 741 -9.25 30.44 18.60
CA PRO A 741 -8.32 30.32 17.48
C PRO A 741 -7.46 31.60 17.29
N GLY A 742 -6.14 31.46 17.41
CA GLY A 742 -5.17 32.55 17.26
C GLY A 742 -4.89 33.38 18.54
N TYR A 743 -5.54 33.11 19.68
CA TYR A 743 -5.34 33.83 20.93
C TYR A 743 -5.19 32.90 22.15
N TYR A 744 -4.32 33.29 23.08
CA TYR A 744 -3.93 32.48 24.24
C TYR A 744 -4.16 33.23 25.55
N PHE A 745 -4.52 32.49 26.61
CA PHE A 745 -4.31 32.93 27.98
C PHE A 745 -2.86 32.63 28.38
N ILE A 746 -2.22 33.57 29.07
CA ILE A 746 -0.84 33.42 29.57
C ILE A 746 -0.88 33.54 31.09
N THR A 747 -0.88 32.41 31.79
CA THR A 747 -1.13 32.33 33.24
C THR A 747 0.15 32.03 34.00
N ASN A 748 0.47 32.80 35.05
CA ASN A 748 1.66 32.53 35.85
C ASN A 748 1.45 31.30 36.74
N ALA A 749 2.40 30.35 36.74
CA ALA A 749 2.26 29.09 37.47
C ALA A 749 2.28 29.26 38.99
N SER A 750 2.95 30.30 39.52
CA SER A 750 3.01 30.53 40.98
C SER A 750 1.79 31.26 41.51
N THR A 751 1.19 32.17 40.74
CA THR A 751 0.07 33.00 41.23
C THR A 751 -1.29 32.50 40.73
N GLY A 752 -1.32 31.76 39.63
CA GLY A 752 -2.56 31.36 38.95
C GLY A 752 -3.28 32.50 38.24
N TYR A 753 -2.66 33.68 38.14
CA TYR A 753 -3.23 34.88 37.54
C TYR A 753 -2.78 35.05 36.08
N GLU A 754 -3.68 35.53 35.23
CA GLU A 754 -3.40 35.82 33.82
C GLU A 754 -2.59 37.11 33.64
N MET A 755 -1.77 37.15 32.60
CA MET A 755 -1.14 38.37 32.10
C MET A 755 -2.19 39.32 31.52
N ARG A 756 -2.17 40.57 31.96
CA ARG A 756 -3.07 41.62 31.51
C ARG A 756 -2.34 42.93 31.27
N ILE A 757 -2.88 43.76 30.38
CA ILE A 757 -2.59 45.20 30.35
C ILE A 757 -3.50 45.97 31.32
N ASP A 758 -2.89 46.72 32.24
CA ASP A 758 -3.59 47.51 33.27
C ASP A 758 -4.55 48.55 32.64
N GLU A 759 -5.66 48.83 33.33
CA GLU A 759 -6.72 49.76 32.91
C GLU A 759 -7.20 49.65 31.45
N CYS A 760 -7.22 48.42 30.91
CA CYS A 760 -7.70 48.08 29.57
C CYS A 760 -8.92 48.90 29.11
N GLY A 761 -8.76 49.63 28.00
CA GLY A 761 -9.77 50.55 27.45
C GLY A 761 -9.66 52.02 27.89
N THR A 762 -8.69 52.39 28.74
CA THR A 762 -8.41 53.79 29.13
C THR A 762 -7.07 54.29 28.57
N ALA A 763 -6.88 55.62 28.52
CA ALA A 763 -5.75 56.24 27.81
C ALA A 763 -4.45 56.37 28.64
N ASP A 764 -4.47 56.05 29.94
CA ASP A 764 -3.54 56.68 30.87
C ASP A 764 -2.38 55.84 31.39
N LEU A 765 -2.32 54.50 31.24
CA LEU A 765 -1.13 53.72 31.66
C LEU A 765 -0.84 52.50 30.74
N THR A 766 0.45 52.09 30.67
CA THR A 766 0.99 51.07 29.74
C THR A 766 1.57 49.84 30.44
N MET A 767 1.29 49.65 31.73
CA MET A 767 1.89 48.58 32.54
C MET A 767 1.28 47.21 32.22
N ILE A 768 2.10 46.16 32.27
CA ILE A 768 1.63 44.77 32.23
C ILE A 768 1.57 44.23 33.67
N GLU A 769 0.47 43.62 34.06
CA GLU A 769 0.20 43.16 35.43
C GLU A 769 -0.39 41.74 35.49
N THR A 770 -0.45 41.17 36.70
CA THR A 770 -1.25 39.97 36.99
C THR A 770 -2.71 40.31 37.22
N HIS A 771 -3.64 39.57 36.62
CA HIS A 771 -5.08 39.77 36.83
C HIS A 771 -5.85 38.45 36.98
N GLN A 772 -7.11 38.58 37.39
CA GLN A 772 -8.07 37.49 37.51
C GLN A 772 -9.36 37.96 36.83
N GLY A 773 -9.63 37.49 35.61
CA GLY A 773 -10.80 37.96 34.88
C GLY A 773 -10.95 37.39 33.47
N THR A 774 -12.11 37.67 32.86
CA THR A 774 -12.46 37.26 31.50
C THR A 774 -12.61 38.49 30.59
N GLY A 775 -12.23 38.38 29.31
CA GLY A 775 -12.33 39.46 28.31
C GLY A 775 -11.12 39.50 27.36
N ASP A 776 -11.11 40.44 26.41
CA ASP A 776 -10.03 40.55 25.41
C ASP A 776 -8.70 41.06 26.01
N CYS A 777 -8.74 41.70 27.18
CA CYS A 777 -7.59 42.28 27.88
C CYS A 777 -6.60 41.27 28.48
N VAL A 778 -7.00 39.99 28.56
CA VAL A 778 -6.20 38.87 29.08
C VAL A 778 -5.86 37.85 28.00
N ARG A 779 -6.24 38.14 26.74
CA ARG A 779 -6.02 37.28 25.58
C ARG A 779 -4.88 37.84 24.74
N TRP A 780 -3.95 36.99 24.37
CA TRP A 780 -2.72 37.39 23.70
C TRP A 780 -2.56 36.65 22.40
N GLN A 781 -2.32 37.39 21.32
CA GLN A 781 -1.83 36.85 20.07
C GLN A 781 -0.30 36.71 20.15
N LEU A 782 0.20 35.55 19.77
CA LEU A 782 1.62 35.31 19.60
C LEU A 782 1.89 35.24 18.09
N SER A 783 2.67 36.20 17.60
CA SER A 783 3.10 36.23 16.19
C SER A 783 4.61 36.07 16.12
N GLU A 784 5.09 35.22 15.23
CA GLU A 784 6.53 35.03 15.06
C GLU A 784 7.16 36.31 14.51
N ALA A 785 8.11 36.86 15.26
CA ALA A 785 8.88 38.03 14.86
C ALA A 785 10.03 37.63 13.94
N GLU A 786 10.68 36.51 14.28
CA GLU A 786 11.74 35.81 13.57
C GLU A 786 11.89 34.42 14.24
N ALA A 787 12.63 33.51 13.61
CA ALA A 787 12.79 32.13 14.08
C ALA A 787 13.06 32.05 15.60
N GLY A 788 12.10 31.47 16.34
CA GLY A 788 12.20 31.23 17.79
C GLY A 788 11.91 32.43 18.69
N TYR A 789 11.48 33.57 18.14
CA TYR A 789 11.13 34.77 18.90
C TYR A 789 9.77 35.32 18.48
N TYR A 790 8.97 35.69 19.47
CA TYR A 790 7.58 36.06 19.27
C TYR A 790 7.28 37.47 19.77
N PHE A 791 6.36 38.14 19.09
CA PHE A 791 5.67 39.31 19.62
C PHE A 791 4.46 38.85 20.44
N LEU A 792 4.31 39.42 21.63
CA LEU A 792 3.13 39.27 22.48
C LEU A 792 2.26 40.51 22.28
N THR A 793 1.12 40.34 21.61
CA THR A 793 0.17 41.41 21.28
C THR A 793 -1.16 41.13 21.99
N PRO A 794 -1.71 42.07 22.77
CA PRO A 794 -3.01 41.84 23.40
C PRO A 794 -4.10 41.84 22.32
N LYS A 795 -5.17 41.07 22.54
CA LYS A 795 -6.33 41.01 21.64
C LYS A 795 -7.09 42.33 21.59
N ASP A 796 -7.11 43.06 22.70
CA ASP A 796 -7.60 44.44 22.68
C ASP A 796 -6.63 45.31 21.86
N ALA A 797 -7.14 45.81 20.74
CA ALA A 797 -6.33 46.32 19.65
C ALA A 797 -6.00 47.81 19.80
N ILE A 798 -6.20 48.47 20.95
CA ILE A 798 -5.93 49.92 21.08
C ILE A 798 -5.35 50.28 22.44
N VAL A 799 -4.08 50.68 22.48
CA VAL A 799 -3.41 51.24 23.67
C VAL A 799 -2.93 52.65 23.32
N LYS A 800 -3.36 53.68 24.06
CA LYS A 800 -3.11 55.11 23.73
C LYS A 800 -3.52 55.51 22.30
N GLY A 801 -4.54 54.87 21.73
CA GLY A 801 -4.98 55.13 20.35
C GLY A 801 -4.13 54.43 19.28
N VAL A 802 -3.16 53.60 19.67
CA VAL A 802 -2.26 52.88 18.75
C VAL A 802 -2.61 51.39 18.73
N PRO A 803 -2.90 50.82 17.55
CA PRO A 803 -3.15 49.39 17.43
C PRO A 803 -1.88 48.55 17.30
N GLY A 804 -1.97 47.29 17.77
CA GLY A 804 -0.90 46.30 17.61
C GLY A 804 0.34 46.54 18.49
N VAL A 805 0.16 47.11 19.68
CA VAL A 805 1.27 47.29 20.63
C VAL A 805 1.83 45.95 21.12
N LYS A 806 3.13 45.92 21.40
CA LYS A 806 3.89 44.76 21.86
C LYS A 806 4.38 44.97 23.29
N ILE A 807 4.70 43.91 24.01
CA ILE A 807 5.31 44.03 25.34
C ILE A 807 6.82 44.21 25.22
N ARG A 808 7.37 45.22 25.90
CA ARG A 808 8.81 45.38 26.13
C ARG A 808 9.17 45.52 27.60
N ASN A 809 10.47 45.39 27.86
CA ASN A 809 11.08 45.94 29.06
C ASN A 809 11.08 47.46 29.00
N LYS A 810 10.67 48.13 30.09
CA LYS A 810 10.69 49.60 30.16
C LYS A 810 12.07 50.15 29.81
N ASP A 811 12.10 51.13 28.92
CA ASP A 811 13.30 51.76 28.37
C ASP A 811 14.31 50.78 27.71
N CYS A 812 13.87 49.57 27.37
CA CYS A 812 14.71 48.48 26.86
C CYS A 812 15.92 48.18 27.78
N ALA A 813 15.75 48.36 29.09
CA ALA A 813 16.80 48.16 30.09
C ALA A 813 17.21 46.68 30.25
N LEU A 814 18.46 46.48 30.70
CA LEU A 814 19.09 45.15 30.86
C LEU A 814 19.12 44.64 32.32
N SER A 815 18.72 45.48 33.28
CA SER A 815 18.77 45.20 34.72
C SER A 815 17.59 44.37 35.22
N ASP A 816 17.81 43.59 36.29
CA ASP A 816 16.74 42.91 37.05
C ASP A 816 15.75 43.92 37.68
N GLY A 817 14.51 43.50 37.88
CA GLY A 817 13.47 44.29 38.57
C GLY A 817 12.85 45.42 37.74
N VAL A 818 13.08 45.43 36.41
CA VAL A 818 12.52 46.46 35.52
C VAL A 818 11.14 46.04 35.04
N HIS A 819 10.13 46.89 35.26
CA HIS A 819 8.75 46.63 34.82
C HIS A 819 8.60 46.53 33.30
N LEU A 820 7.58 45.78 32.88
CA LEU A 820 7.18 45.64 31.48
C LEU A 820 6.12 46.68 31.10
N GLU A 821 6.17 47.12 29.84
CA GLU A 821 5.20 48.06 29.29
C GLU A 821 4.81 47.73 27.84
N ALA A 822 3.63 48.18 27.44
CA ALA A 822 3.18 48.18 26.06
C ALA A 822 3.93 49.23 25.22
N PHE A 823 4.36 48.87 24.01
CA PHE A 823 5.16 49.70 23.11
C PHE A 823 4.83 49.41 21.64
N ASP A 824 4.77 50.46 20.82
CA ASP A 824 4.40 50.41 19.39
C ASP A 824 5.60 50.36 18.43
N GLY A 825 6.83 50.29 18.95
CA GLY A 825 8.04 50.23 18.13
C GLY A 825 8.53 48.83 17.79
N THR A 826 9.74 48.79 17.22
CA THR A 826 10.45 47.58 16.78
C THR A 826 11.78 47.44 17.53
N GLY A 827 12.40 46.26 17.47
CA GLY A 827 13.70 45.97 18.09
C GLY A 827 13.70 44.70 18.95
N ASP A 828 14.86 44.32 19.49
CA ASP A 828 15.01 43.08 20.26
C ASP A 828 14.30 43.13 21.63
N CYS A 829 14.05 44.32 22.19
CA CYS A 829 13.40 44.45 23.50
C CYS A 829 11.89 44.14 23.49
N VAL A 830 11.25 44.00 22.33
CA VAL A 830 9.85 43.53 22.18
C VAL A 830 9.73 42.06 21.78
N ARG A 831 10.85 41.34 21.68
CA ARG A 831 10.91 39.95 21.20
C ARG A 831 11.14 38.98 22.35
N TRP A 832 10.33 37.92 22.39
CA TRP A 832 10.32 36.97 23.50
C TRP A 832 10.50 35.55 22.98
N ALA A 833 11.50 34.84 23.51
CA ALA A 833 11.65 33.40 23.31
C ALA A 833 10.74 32.64 24.29
N LEU A 834 10.14 31.56 23.81
CA LEU A 834 9.34 30.63 24.60
C LEU A 834 10.20 29.40 24.91
N GLU A 835 10.64 29.24 26.17
CA GLU A 835 11.46 28.11 26.61
C GLU A 835 10.62 27.15 27.47
N LEU A 836 10.32 25.92 27.03
CA LEU A 836 9.50 24.96 27.80
C LEU A 836 10.07 24.66 29.21
N THR A 837 9.21 24.60 30.23
CA THR A 837 9.63 24.48 31.65
C THR A 837 9.69 23.06 32.19
N ASN A 838 8.98 22.12 31.56
CA ASN A 838 8.99 20.71 31.94
C ASN A 838 10.09 19.99 31.15
N GLY A 839 11.14 19.58 31.88
CA GLY A 839 12.02 18.50 31.46
C GLY A 839 11.25 17.17 31.43
N ALA A 840 10.47 16.98 30.38
CA ALA A 840 9.91 15.72 29.89
C ALA A 840 9.26 16.01 28.53
N GLY A 841 10.09 16.35 27.54
CA GLY A 841 9.70 16.55 26.16
C GLY A 841 10.63 15.75 25.27
N THR A 842 10.40 14.45 25.18
CA THR A 842 10.96 13.60 24.12
C THR A 842 10.22 13.91 22.82
N THR A 843 10.45 15.07 22.22
CA THR A 843 9.92 15.33 20.88
C THR A 843 10.96 14.87 19.87
N SER A 844 10.60 13.83 19.12
CA SER A 844 11.17 13.63 17.79
C SER A 844 10.90 14.88 16.94
N LEU A 845 11.89 15.31 16.17
CA LEU A 845 11.77 16.44 15.25
C LEU A 845 12.26 16.02 13.87
N ALA A 846 11.51 16.34 12.82
CA ALA A 846 11.91 16.10 11.45
C ALA A 846 11.77 17.39 10.62
N ILE A 847 12.74 17.69 9.76
CA ILE A 847 12.86 18.95 9.00
C ILE A 847 13.05 18.63 7.52
N ASN A 848 12.17 19.13 6.66
CA ASN A 848 12.31 19.05 5.21
C ASN A 848 13.26 20.18 4.73
N SER A 849 14.51 19.84 4.42
CA SER A 849 15.58 20.83 4.21
C SER A 849 15.48 21.45 2.82
N GLY A 850 15.23 22.76 2.76
CA GLY A 850 14.95 23.50 1.55
C GLY A 850 13.49 23.42 1.07
N GLY A 851 12.63 22.69 1.77
CA GLY A 851 11.24 22.44 1.40
C GLY A 851 10.21 22.93 2.44
N SER A 852 8.94 22.90 2.04
CA SER A 852 7.80 23.15 2.93
C SER A 852 7.58 22.00 3.91
N ALA A 853 6.71 22.22 4.91
CA ALA A 853 6.26 21.14 5.77
C ALA A 853 5.66 20.01 4.93
N PHE A 854 5.91 18.77 5.34
CA PHE A 854 5.53 17.58 4.60
C PHE A 854 5.21 16.45 5.56
N THR A 855 4.10 15.77 5.33
CA THR A 855 3.78 14.53 6.04
C THR A 855 4.20 13.38 5.16
N ALA A 856 5.21 12.62 5.59
CA ALA A 856 5.67 11.43 4.88
C ALA A 856 4.61 10.32 4.92
N GLY A 857 4.71 9.34 4.02
CA GLY A 857 3.77 8.22 3.89
C GLY A 857 3.68 7.31 5.13
N ASN A 858 4.52 7.53 6.14
CA ASN A 858 4.49 6.90 7.46
C ASN A 858 3.90 7.79 8.56
N ASP A 859 3.21 8.88 8.18
CA ASP A 859 2.65 9.93 9.05
C ASP A 859 3.68 10.72 9.87
N GLN A 860 4.98 10.55 9.62
CA GLN A 860 6.01 11.41 10.23
C GLN A 860 5.86 12.82 9.66
N GLN A 861 5.55 13.76 10.54
CA GLN A 861 5.48 15.16 10.18
C GLN A 861 6.89 15.76 10.13
N PHE A 862 7.24 16.27 8.96
CA PHE A 862 8.38 17.14 8.75
C PHE A 862 7.91 18.58 8.78
N ILE A 863 8.53 19.39 9.64
CA ILE A 863 8.34 20.83 9.57
C ILE A 863 9.08 21.40 8.35
N ALA A 864 8.66 22.58 7.91
CA ALA A 864 9.39 23.33 6.90
C ALA A 864 10.82 23.64 7.39
N ASP A 865 11.71 23.92 6.43
CA ASP A 865 13.11 24.17 6.72
C ASP A 865 13.34 25.26 7.80
N ALA A 866 13.85 24.84 8.96
CA ALA A 866 13.96 25.67 10.15
C ALA A 866 15.27 25.41 10.92
N TYR A 867 15.60 26.28 11.89
CA TYR A 867 16.79 26.17 12.76
C TYR A 867 18.13 26.26 12.04
N VAL A 868 18.18 26.87 10.85
CA VAL A 868 19.36 26.85 9.98
C VAL A 868 20.03 28.21 9.84
N SER A 869 21.36 28.19 9.71
CA SER A 869 22.18 29.36 9.42
C SER A 869 23.11 29.09 8.25
N GLY A 870 23.09 29.97 7.24
CA GLY A 870 23.84 29.81 5.99
C GLY A 870 23.14 28.95 4.94
N GLY A 871 23.84 28.72 3.83
CA GLY A 871 23.33 27.96 2.69
C GLY A 871 22.26 28.68 1.86
N SER A 872 21.77 28.00 0.85
CA SER A 872 20.69 28.39 -0.06
C SER A 872 19.82 27.17 -0.35
N THR A 873 18.64 27.35 -0.91
CA THR A 873 17.70 26.25 -1.19
C THR A 873 17.62 25.98 -2.69
N HIS A 874 17.42 24.72 -3.06
CA HIS A 874 17.16 24.30 -4.42
C HIS A 874 16.13 23.19 -4.42
N THR A 875 15.34 23.12 -5.49
CA THR A 875 14.33 22.08 -5.67
C THR A 875 14.44 21.48 -7.06
N SER A 876 14.14 20.19 -7.14
CA SER A 876 13.90 19.46 -8.39
C SER A 876 12.45 18.98 -8.42
N VAL A 877 11.94 18.71 -9.61
CA VAL A 877 10.64 18.06 -9.83
C VAL A 877 10.81 16.61 -10.33
N ASP A 878 12.05 16.18 -10.53
CA ASP A 878 12.37 14.84 -11.00
C ASP A 878 12.07 13.79 -9.93
N ASN A 879 11.65 12.62 -10.37
CA ASN A 879 11.35 11.51 -9.47
C ASN A 879 12.62 11.05 -8.76
N ILE A 880 12.52 10.87 -7.44
CA ILE A 880 13.63 10.40 -6.62
C ILE A 880 13.49 8.89 -6.47
N THR A 881 14.40 8.15 -7.08
CA THR A 881 14.43 6.69 -7.00
C THR A 881 14.79 6.24 -5.58
N GLY A 882 14.16 5.16 -5.11
CA GLY A 882 14.46 4.57 -3.79
C GLY A 882 13.69 5.18 -2.62
N THR A 883 12.69 6.02 -2.89
CA THR A 883 11.75 6.53 -1.90
C THR A 883 10.33 6.57 -2.47
N VAL A 884 9.34 6.66 -1.59
CA VAL A 884 7.93 6.99 -1.92
C VAL A 884 7.57 8.40 -1.44
N ASP A 885 8.51 9.05 -0.74
CA ASP A 885 8.41 10.38 -0.17
C ASP A 885 9.32 11.34 -0.95
N ASP A 886 9.23 11.30 -2.29
CA ASP A 886 10.01 12.15 -3.19
C ASP A 886 10.09 13.63 -2.74
N PRO A 887 9.02 14.26 -2.21
CA PRO A 887 9.09 15.64 -1.72
C PRO A 887 10.17 15.91 -0.66
N LEU A 888 10.56 14.90 0.13
CA LEU A 888 11.64 15.00 1.12
C LEU A 888 13.03 15.01 0.51
N TYR A 889 13.17 14.55 -0.73
CA TYR A 889 14.47 14.41 -1.40
C TYR A 889 14.63 15.36 -2.59
N ARG A 890 13.51 15.84 -3.13
CA ARG A 890 13.41 16.85 -4.20
C ARG A 890 13.77 18.24 -3.74
N SER A 891 13.67 18.54 -2.45
CA SER A 891 14.16 19.79 -1.89
C SER A 891 15.52 19.61 -1.24
N GLU A 892 16.36 20.64 -1.31
CA GLU A 892 17.65 20.64 -0.63
C GLU A 892 17.99 22.01 -0.06
N ARG A 893 18.71 21.98 1.07
CA ARG A 893 19.59 23.07 1.46
C ARG A 893 21.00 22.74 1.03
N PHE A 894 21.66 23.69 0.39
CA PHE A 894 23.03 23.53 -0.12
C PHE A 894 23.92 24.73 0.19
N GLY A 895 25.24 24.51 0.25
CA GLY A 895 26.26 25.51 0.59
C GLY A 895 27.06 25.07 1.82
N ASN A 896 27.74 26.02 2.48
CA ASN A 896 28.22 25.79 3.84
C ASN A 896 27.17 26.34 4.81
N PHE A 897 26.61 25.48 5.65
CA PHE A 897 25.51 25.83 6.55
C PHE A 897 25.52 24.98 7.81
N THR A 898 24.70 25.37 8.78
CA THR A 898 24.58 24.69 10.07
C THR A 898 23.14 24.68 10.55
N TYR A 899 22.64 23.51 10.97
CA TYR A 899 21.41 23.40 11.77
C TYR A 899 21.75 23.47 13.25
N ASN A 900 21.06 24.33 13.98
CA ASN A 900 21.18 24.55 15.43
C ASN A 900 19.83 24.24 16.07
N ILE A 901 19.55 22.96 16.28
CA ILE A 901 18.23 22.47 16.65
C ILE A 901 18.12 22.48 18.18
N PRO A 902 17.17 23.23 18.77
CA PRO A 902 16.97 23.21 20.22
C PRO A 902 16.43 21.84 20.63
N VAL A 903 17.19 21.14 21.48
CA VAL A 903 16.82 19.83 22.02
C VAL A 903 17.13 19.79 23.52
N THR A 904 16.65 18.77 24.23
CA THR A 904 17.10 18.55 25.61
C THR A 904 18.48 17.90 25.63
N ASN A 905 19.22 18.02 26.72
CA ASN A 905 20.46 17.25 26.88
C ASN A 905 20.13 15.76 26.94
N GLY A 906 20.83 14.94 26.15
CA GLY A 906 20.55 13.51 26.08
C GLY A 906 21.20 12.84 24.88
N ASP A 907 20.99 11.54 24.78
CA ASP A 907 21.38 10.75 23.62
C ASP A 907 20.29 10.85 22.55
N TYR A 908 20.70 11.02 21.30
CA TYR A 908 19.82 11.16 20.14
C TYR A 908 20.30 10.29 18.99
N ILE A 909 19.35 9.89 18.14
CA ILE A 909 19.59 9.37 16.80
C ILE A 909 19.27 10.49 15.82
N VAL A 910 20.25 10.86 15.01
CA VAL A 910 20.10 11.85 13.93
C VAL A 910 20.15 11.13 12.59
N ARG A 911 19.10 11.23 11.78
CA ARG A 911 19.09 10.74 10.40
C ARG A 911 19.19 11.91 9.43
N LEU A 912 20.16 11.84 8.53
CA LEU A 912 20.39 12.81 7.47
C LEU A 912 19.98 12.19 6.14
N LYS A 913 19.10 12.86 5.40
CA LYS A 913 18.56 12.40 4.13
C LYS A 913 19.15 13.21 2.99
N PHE A 914 19.54 12.54 1.92
CA PHE A 914 20.24 13.12 0.78
C PHE A 914 19.69 12.58 -0.55
N ALA A 915 19.76 13.40 -1.60
CA ALA A 915 19.69 12.95 -2.98
C ALA A 915 20.57 13.86 -3.85
N GLU A 916 21.31 13.33 -4.82
CA GLU A 916 22.05 14.20 -5.74
C GLU A 916 21.14 14.67 -6.88
N ILE A 917 20.53 15.84 -6.70
CA ILE A 917 19.54 16.41 -7.63
C ILE A 917 20.12 17.48 -8.58
N TYR A 918 21.44 17.67 -8.60
CA TYR A 918 22.07 18.69 -9.46
C TYR A 918 23.16 18.13 -10.37
N PHE A 919 24.10 17.37 -9.82
CA PHE A 919 25.21 16.81 -10.57
C PHE A 919 24.89 15.44 -11.13
N THR A 920 25.29 15.22 -12.37
CA THR A 920 25.07 13.97 -13.10
C THR A 920 26.34 13.11 -13.24
N ALA A 921 27.34 13.33 -12.39
CA ALA A 921 28.61 12.58 -12.42
C ALA A 921 29.31 12.52 -11.05
N ILE A 922 30.06 11.42 -10.83
CA ILE A 922 30.92 11.25 -9.66
C ILE A 922 31.99 12.35 -9.55
N ASN A 923 32.44 12.61 -8.34
CA ASN A 923 33.45 13.58 -7.92
C ASN A 923 33.13 15.04 -8.24
N LYS A 924 31.85 15.39 -8.48
CA LYS A 924 31.42 16.78 -8.70
C LYS A 924 31.01 17.50 -7.42
N ARG A 925 30.49 16.76 -6.45
CA ARG A 925 30.16 17.25 -5.11
C ARG A 925 30.74 16.30 -4.06
N LYS A 926 31.55 16.85 -3.15
CA LYS A 926 32.06 16.16 -1.95
C LYS A 926 31.97 17.08 -0.76
N PHE A 927 31.52 16.58 0.37
CA PHE A 927 31.43 17.39 1.57
C PHE A 927 31.58 16.58 2.86
N ASP A 928 31.85 17.29 3.93
CA ASP A 928 31.90 16.76 5.29
C ASP A 928 30.62 17.13 6.04
N VAL A 929 30.23 16.27 6.98
CA VAL A 929 29.21 16.59 7.99
C VAL A 929 29.80 16.40 9.38
N LYS A 930 29.64 17.41 10.23
CA LYS A 930 29.94 17.34 11.66
C LYS A 930 28.68 17.41 12.48
N ILE A 931 28.56 16.58 13.51
CA ILE A 931 27.49 16.66 14.51
C ILE A 931 28.15 16.83 15.88
N GLU A 932 27.72 17.82 16.67
CA GLU A 932 28.35 18.19 17.96
C GLU A 932 29.86 18.42 17.84
N GLY A 933 30.28 19.03 16.73
CA GLY A 933 31.70 19.29 16.42
C GLY A 933 32.51 18.07 15.96
N ASN A 934 31.96 16.86 16.03
CA ASN A 934 32.62 15.63 15.59
C ASN A 934 32.35 15.35 14.11
N LEU A 935 33.38 15.00 13.34
CA LEU A 935 33.24 14.59 11.95
C LEU A 935 32.55 13.22 11.87
N VAL A 936 31.32 13.18 11.35
CA VAL A 936 30.51 11.96 11.24
C VAL A 936 30.39 11.43 9.82
N ILE A 937 30.50 12.31 8.82
CA ILE A 937 30.58 11.97 7.40
C ILE A 937 31.79 12.73 6.83
N ASN A 938 32.68 12.01 6.15
CA ASN A 938 33.92 12.55 5.60
C ASN A 938 33.94 12.36 4.07
N ASP A 939 34.07 13.44 3.31
CA ASP A 939 34.16 13.46 1.84
C ASP A 939 33.02 12.72 1.08
N ILE A 940 31.76 12.84 1.54
CA ILE A 940 30.64 12.13 0.90
C ILE A 940 30.36 12.63 -0.52
N ASP A 941 30.26 11.70 -1.46
CA ASP A 941 29.81 11.91 -2.83
C ASP A 941 28.51 11.14 -3.05
N ILE A 942 27.37 11.83 -2.94
CA ILE A 942 26.04 11.22 -3.02
C ILE A 942 25.84 10.54 -4.39
N PHE A 943 26.30 11.17 -5.47
CA PHE A 943 26.21 10.57 -6.82
C PHE A 943 26.96 9.24 -6.90
N ALA A 944 28.12 9.14 -6.26
CA ALA A 944 28.87 7.89 -6.24
C ALA A 944 28.19 6.79 -5.40
N GLN A 945 27.34 7.16 -4.44
CA GLN A 945 26.57 6.20 -3.64
C GLN A 945 25.34 5.69 -4.39
N VAL A 946 24.53 6.60 -4.92
CA VAL A 946 23.17 6.27 -5.40
C VAL A 946 22.83 6.81 -6.79
N GLY A 947 23.70 7.62 -7.41
CA GLY A 947 23.45 8.25 -8.70
C GLY A 947 22.67 9.57 -8.61
N HIS A 948 22.19 10.06 -9.77
CA HIS A 948 21.31 11.24 -9.84
C HIS A 948 19.91 10.87 -9.36
N ASP A 949 19.22 11.80 -8.68
CA ASP A 949 17.81 11.67 -8.32
C ASP A 949 17.49 10.34 -7.63
N ALA A 950 18.30 9.98 -6.63
CA ALA A 950 18.10 8.78 -5.81
C ALA A 950 18.31 9.10 -4.33
N ALA A 951 17.46 8.52 -3.48
CA ALA A 951 17.48 8.74 -2.04
C ALA A 951 18.66 8.01 -1.37
N TYR A 952 19.31 8.68 -0.42
CA TYR A 952 20.42 8.16 0.38
C TYR A 952 20.36 8.70 1.80
N ASP A 953 20.35 7.82 2.80
CA ASP A 953 20.20 8.18 4.21
C ASP A 953 21.41 7.75 5.04
N GLU A 954 21.82 8.60 5.98
CA GLU A 954 22.86 8.32 6.98
C GLU A 954 22.30 8.50 8.39
N THR A 955 22.62 7.60 9.31
CA THR A 955 22.11 7.64 10.69
C THR A 955 23.26 7.65 11.69
N HIS A 956 23.23 8.60 12.63
CA HIS A 956 24.28 8.80 13.62
C HIS A 956 23.71 8.92 15.02
N GLN A 957 24.37 8.28 15.99
CA GLN A 957 24.09 8.50 17.42
C GLN A 957 24.92 9.67 17.94
N VAL A 958 24.32 10.53 18.73
CA VAL A 958 24.94 11.74 19.27
C VAL A 958 24.51 11.99 20.70
N ASN A 959 25.40 12.52 21.52
CA ASN A 959 25.09 12.99 22.86
C ASN A 959 25.14 14.53 22.88
N VAL A 960 24.03 15.18 23.24
CA VAL A 960 23.92 16.64 23.34
C VAL A 960 24.04 17.06 24.80
N THR A 961 24.88 18.06 25.08
CA THR A 961 25.25 18.44 26.46
C THR A 961 24.96 19.89 26.84
N ASP A 962 24.56 20.74 25.89
CA ASP A 962 24.35 22.18 26.07
C ASP A 962 22.94 22.66 25.64
N GLY A 963 22.04 21.74 25.32
CA GLY A 963 20.66 21.99 24.93
C GLY A 963 20.48 22.35 23.45
N MET A 964 21.50 22.15 22.64
CA MET A 964 21.46 22.48 21.22
C MET A 964 22.17 21.41 20.40
N LEU A 965 21.45 20.76 19.48
CA LEU A 965 22.06 19.84 18.52
C LEU A 965 22.62 20.65 17.35
N ASN A 966 23.95 20.70 17.23
CA ASN A 966 24.66 21.38 16.15
C ASN A 966 25.04 20.39 15.04
N ILE A 967 24.56 20.62 13.81
CA ILE A 967 24.91 19.84 12.61
C ILE A 967 25.50 20.78 11.57
N GLN A 968 26.78 20.63 11.25
CA GLN A 968 27.52 21.48 10.32
C GLN A 968 27.83 20.74 9.00
N PHE A 969 27.46 21.35 7.88
CA PHE A 969 27.72 20.84 6.52
C PHE A 969 28.81 21.69 5.85
N ILE A 970 29.89 21.05 5.39
CA ILE A 970 31.11 21.73 4.92
C ILE A 970 31.51 21.20 3.55
N GLY A 971 31.36 22.02 2.50
CA GLY A 971 31.79 21.69 1.16
C GLY A 971 33.30 21.47 1.06
N VAL A 972 33.70 20.33 0.50
CA VAL A 972 35.11 20.01 0.16
C VAL A 972 35.33 20.20 -1.33
N THR A 973 34.50 19.58 -2.16
CA THR A 973 34.39 19.83 -3.59
C THR A 973 32.97 20.32 -3.88
N ASN A 974 32.82 21.59 -4.27
CA ASN A 974 31.51 22.27 -4.39
C ASN A 974 30.75 22.35 -3.03
N ASN A 975 29.49 22.75 -3.09
CA ASN A 975 28.61 22.99 -1.95
C ASN A 975 28.19 21.69 -1.28
N ALA A 976 28.20 21.64 0.06
CA ALA A 976 27.53 20.57 0.80
C ALA A 976 26.01 20.65 0.62
N LYS A 977 25.28 19.56 0.86
CA LYS A 977 23.82 19.58 0.78
C LYS A 977 23.15 18.63 1.78
N VAL A 978 21.88 18.86 2.07
CA VAL A 978 20.99 17.90 2.76
C VAL A 978 19.57 18.11 2.28
N SER A 979 18.80 17.03 2.13
CA SER A 979 17.41 17.07 1.71
C SER A 979 16.44 17.02 2.88
N ALA A 980 16.76 16.31 3.97
CA ALA A 980 15.99 16.37 5.22
C ALA A 980 16.81 15.91 6.44
N VAL A 981 16.37 16.28 7.64
CA VAL A 981 17.00 15.93 8.93
C VAL A 981 15.94 15.40 9.90
N GLU A 982 16.16 14.25 10.49
CA GLU A 982 15.33 13.69 11.57
C GLU A 982 16.15 13.54 12.85
N VAL A 983 15.55 13.82 14.00
CA VAL A 983 16.18 13.81 15.32
C VAL A 983 15.26 13.08 16.28
N TYR A 984 15.71 11.94 16.82
CA TYR A 984 14.95 11.11 17.75
C TYR A 984 15.67 10.99 19.09
N PRO A 985 15.01 11.24 20.24
CA PRO A 985 15.62 11.00 21.55
C PRO A 985 15.80 9.50 21.78
N GLN A 986 16.97 9.10 22.26
CA GLN A 986 17.28 7.74 22.66
C GLN A 986 17.04 7.62 24.17
N ALA A 987 16.10 6.76 24.57
CA ALA A 987 15.75 6.58 25.98
C ALA A 987 16.97 6.10 26.79
N THR A 988 17.50 6.95 27.66
CA THR A 988 18.51 6.55 28.65
C THR A 988 17.85 5.69 29.71
N ALA A 989 18.12 4.38 29.69
CA ALA A 989 17.85 3.52 30.83
C ALA A 989 18.65 4.05 32.03
N ASN A 990 17.95 4.59 33.04
CA ASN A 990 18.53 5.06 34.29
C ASN A 990 19.37 3.96 34.94
N ARG A 991 20.70 4.08 34.82
CA ARG A 991 21.67 3.30 35.62
C ARG A 991 21.76 3.91 37.02
N ASN A 992 20.80 3.60 37.89
CA ASN A 992 20.99 3.78 39.33
C ASN A 992 21.40 2.44 39.96
N ALA A 993 22.66 2.44 40.41
CA ALA A 993 23.29 1.60 41.43
C ALA A 993 22.72 0.19 41.69
N PHE A 994 23.45 -0.81 41.20
CA PHE A 994 23.49 -2.16 41.75
C PHE A 994 23.77 -2.10 43.27
N THR A 995 22.80 -2.49 44.09
CA THR A 995 23.05 -2.95 45.46
C THR A 995 22.26 -4.22 45.74
N ALA A 996 23.03 -5.27 46.06
CA ALA A 996 22.68 -6.53 46.72
C ALA A 996 21.52 -7.36 46.11
N PHE A 997 21.92 -8.43 45.44
CA PHE A 997 21.06 -9.55 45.04
C PHE A 997 20.36 -10.15 46.28
N ASP A 998 19.03 -10.22 46.23
CA ASP A 998 18.24 -11.13 47.05
C ASP A 998 18.02 -12.42 46.22
N GLU A 999 18.52 -13.54 46.72
CA GLU A 999 18.56 -14.83 46.03
C GLU A 999 17.24 -15.59 46.22
N THR A 1000 16.17 -15.27 45.48
CA THR A 1000 15.02 -16.19 45.28
C THR A 1000 14.18 -15.86 44.04
N GLU A 1001 14.74 -15.89 42.83
CA GLU A 1001 13.96 -15.84 41.57
C GLU A 1001 14.41 -16.99 40.62
N PRO A 1002 13.50 -17.65 39.88
CA PRO A 1002 13.85 -18.75 38.98
C PRO A 1002 14.64 -18.24 37.76
N MET A 1003 15.61 -19.05 37.32
CA MET A 1003 16.64 -18.75 36.31
C MET A 1003 16.18 -17.89 35.12
N HIS A 1004 16.81 -16.71 34.95
CA HIS A 1004 16.69 -15.91 33.73
C HIS A 1004 17.24 -16.67 32.51
N LYS A 1005 16.42 -16.84 31.46
CA LYS A 1005 16.83 -17.39 30.16
C LYS A 1005 17.91 -16.48 29.54
N ASN A 1006 19.10 -17.01 29.27
CA ASN A 1006 20.23 -16.23 28.74
C ASN A 1006 20.92 -16.88 27.54
N LEU A 1007 21.36 -16.07 26.58
CA LEU A 1007 22.05 -16.47 25.35
C LEU A 1007 23.28 -15.60 25.16
N LEU A 1008 24.46 -16.23 25.10
CA LEU A 1008 25.74 -15.53 25.00
C LEU A 1008 26.59 -16.08 23.85
N LEU A 1009 27.20 -15.18 23.07
CA LEU A 1009 28.24 -15.48 22.08
C LEU A 1009 29.58 -14.93 22.56
N TYR A 1010 30.58 -15.80 22.73
CA TYR A 1010 31.92 -15.38 23.13
C TYR A 1010 33.02 -16.28 22.52
N PRO A 1011 34.15 -15.72 22.04
CA PRO A 1011 34.39 -14.30 21.84
C PRO A 1011 33.56 -13.74 20.67
N ASN A 1012 33.07 -12.51 20.82
CA ASN A 1012 32.46 -11.73 19.75
C ASN A 1012 33.07 -10.31 19.81
N PRO A 1013 33.99 -9.94 18.90
CA PRO A 1013 34.27 -10.58 17.60
C PRO A 1013 34.96 -11.95 17.70
N ALA A 1014 34.54 -12.89 16.86
CA ALA A 1014 35.03 -14.25 16.76
C ALA A 1014 36.29 -14.32 15.87
N LYS A 1015 37.31 -15.06 16.33
CA LYS A 1015 38.57 -15.28 15.60
C LYS A 1015 38.70 -16.75 15.24
N GLY A 1016 38.04 -17.13 14.16
CA GLY A 1016 37.98 -18.51 13.65
C GLY A 1016 37.03 -19.43 14.40
N GLN A 1017 36.59 -19.10 15.63
CA GLN A 1017 35.58 -19.85 16.38
C GLN A 1017 34.77 -18.91 17.30
N VAL A 1018 33.51 -19.25 17.56
CA VAL A 1018 32.64 -18.60 18.56
C VAL A 1018 31.95 -19.64 19.43
N GLN A 1019 31.78 -19.37 20.72
CA GLN A 1019 31.03 -20.22 21.65
C GLN A 1019 29.64 -19.64 21.89
N LEU A 1020 28.62 -20.41 21.56
CA LEU A 1020 27.24 -20.21 21.97
C LEU A 1020 27.01 -20.83 23.35
N SER A 1021 26.50 -20.05 24.29
CA SER A 1021 26.07 -20.52 25.61
C SER A 1021 24.59 -20.20 25.80
N MET A 1022 23.79 -21.19 26.19
CA MET A 1022 22.35 -21.09 26.40
C MET A 1022 22.03 -21.51 27.83
N THR A 1023 21.36 -20.68 28.62
CA THR A 1023 21.06 -20.95 30.04
C THR A 1023 19.58 -20.78 30.31
N GLY A 1024 18.98 -21.61 31.17
CA GLY A 1024 17.58 -21.49 31.59
C GLY A 1024 16.54 -21.97 30.58
N TYR A 1025 16.94 -22.69 29.51
CA TYR A 1025 16.03 -23.24 28.50
C TYR A 1025 15.65 -24.69 28.83
N LYS A 1026 14.39 -25.07 28.55
CA LYS A 1026 13.95 -26.47 28.69
C LYS A 1026 14.55 -27.36 27.59
N PRO A 1027 14.69 -28.67 27.84
CA PRO A 1027 15.20 -29.59 26.83
C PRO A 1027 14.36 -29.61 25.54
N GLN A 1028 14.98 -29.37 24.38
CA GLN A 1028 14.28 -29.28 23.08
C GLN A 1028 15.24 -29.40 21.89
N GLU A 1029 14.68 -29.76 20.73
CA GLU A 1029 15.35 -29.64 19.43
C GLU A 1029 15.40 -28.17 18.99
N ALA A 1030 16.55 -27.72 18.50
CA ALA A 1030 16.76 -26.38 17.98
C ALA A 1030 17.65 -26.40 16.73
N THR A 1031 17.56 -25.37 15.89
CA THR A 1031 18.44 -25.18 14.72
C THR A 1031 19.24 -23.90 14.91
N ILE A 1032 20.56 -23.99 14.75
CA ILE A 1032 21.46 -22.83 14.68
C ILE A 1032 21.71 -22.51 13.19
N ARG A 1033 21.68 -21.23 12.83
CA ARG A 1033 22.09 -20.72 11.51
C ARG A 1033 23.05 -19.56 11.70
N ILE A 1034 24.06 -19.43 10.83
CA ILE A 1034 24.77 -18.16 10.63
C ILE A 1034 24.36 -17.64 9.27
N ILE A 1035 23.88 -16.41 9.25
CA ILE A 1035 23.32 -15.75 8.09
C ILE A 1035 24.14 -14.49 7.84
N ASP A 1036 24.52 -14.22 6.61
CA ASP A 1036 25.14 -12.93 6.30
C ASP A 1036 24.08 -11.81 6.23
N LEU A 1037 24.51 -10.57 6.07
CA LEU A 1037 23.59 -9.41 5.99
C LEU A 1037 22.69 -9.42 4.74
N TYR A 1038 22.94 -10.32 3.78
CA TYR A 1038 22.11 -10.50 2.59
C TYR A 1038 21.13 -11.69 2.74
N GLY A 1039 20.99 -12.24 3.94
CA GLY A 1039 20.06 -13.34 4.23
C GLY A 1039 20.57 -14.73 3.80
N ARG A 1040 21.82 -14.85 3.31
CA ARG A 1040 22.37 -16.15 2.87
C ARG A 1040 22.82 -16.97 4.06
N ILE A 1041 22.39 -18.23 4.12
CA ILE A 1041 22.77 -19.15 5.19
C ILE A 1041 24.20 -19.66 4.93
N MET A 1042 25.13 -19.23 5.76
CA MET A 1042 26.55 -19.58 5.69
C MET A 1042 26.88 -20.80 6.56
N TYR A 1043 26.08 -21.05 7.59
CA TYR A 1043 26.19 -22.21 8.48
C TYR A 1043 24.80 -22.65 8.92
N LYS A 1044 24.56 -23.97 9.03
CA LYS A 1044 23.33 -24.53 9.59
C LYS A 1044 23.62 -25.83 10.33
N GLU A 1045 23.10 -25.96 11.54
CA GLU A 1045 23.23 -27.16 12.36
C GLU A 1045 21.95 -27.40 13.18
N GLY A 1046 21.48 -28.64 13.23
CA GLY A 1046 20.46 -29.08 14.20
C GLY A 1046 21.13 -29.50 15.51
N ILE A 1047 20.62 -29.04 16.64
CA ILE A 1047 21.12 -29.34 17.98
C ILE A 1047 19.98 -29.78 18.89
N TYR A 1048 20.29 -30.58 19.89
CA TYR A 1048 19.41 -30.82 21.03
C TYR A 1048 19.96 -30.04 22.24
N VAL A 1049 19.18 -29.09 22.74
CA VAL A 1049 19.50 -28.36 23.98
C VAL A 1049 19.07 -29.27 25.12
N ASP A 1050 20.01 -29.83 25.89
CA ASP A 1050 19.76 -30.95 26.81
C ASP A 1050 19.73 -30.57 28.30
N ALA A 1051 20.05 -29.33 28.69
CA ALA A 1051 20.17 -28.94 30.10
C ALA A 1051 19.98 -27.44 30.40
N GLU A 1052 19.90 -27.12 31.70
CA GLU A 1052 19.87 -25.76 32.28
C GLU A 1052 21.01 -24.85 31.78
N LEU A 1053 22.09 -25.42 31.24
CA LEU A 1053 23.18 -24.75 30.54
C LEU A 1053 23.69 -25.62 29.37
N TYR A 1054 23.59 -25.11 28.15
CA TYR A 1054 24.09 -25.74 26.92
C TYR A 1054 25.20 -24.89 26.30
N HIS A 1055 26.28 -25.53 25.85
CA HIS A 1055 27.38 -24.87 25.15
C HIS A 1055 27.65 -25.52 23.79
N ARG A 1056 27.79 -24.68 22.75
CA ARG A 1056 28.20 -25.11 21.42
C ARG A 1056 29.30 -24.21 20.87
N GLN A 1057 30.41 -24.83 20.50
CA GLN A 1057 31.48 -24.13 19.80
C GLN A 1057 31.25 -24.27 18.29
N ILE A 1058 31.21 -23.14 17.59
CA ILE A 1058 30.95 -23.06 16.15
C ILE A 1058 32.23 -22.58 15.48
N ASN A 1059 32.70 -23.35 14.49
CA ASN A 1059 33.85 -22.97 13.68
C ASN A 1059 33.43 -21.90 12.67
N THR A 1060 34.11 -20.76 12.70
CA THR A 1060 33.88 -19.61 11.81
C THR A 1060 35.08 -19.30 10.94
N SER A 1061 36.10 -20.15 10.91
CA SER A 1061 37.34 -19.93 10.14
C SER A 1061 37.14 -19.86 8.62
N ASP A 1062 36.08 -20.49 8.10
CA ASP A 1062 35.73 -20.47 6.68
C ASP A 1062 34.83 -19.27 6.30
N LEU A 1063 34.43 -18.44 7.28
CA LEU A 1063 33.64 -17.24 7.05
C LEU A 1063 34.54 -16.03 6.80
N SER A 1064 34.17 -15.23 5.81
CA SER A 1064 34.80 -13.94 5.53
C SER A 1064 34.71 -13.01 6.75
N LYS A 1065 35.65 -12.07 6.88
CA LYS A 1065 35.55 -11.01 7.88
C LYS A 1065 34.31 -10.16 7.60
N GLY A 1066 33.49 -9.91 8.61
CA GLY A 1066 32.23 -9.20 8.42
C GLY A 1066 31.24 -9.40 9.57
N LEU A 1067 30.09 -8.76 9.45
CA LEU A 1067 28.97 -8.91 10.37
C LEU A 1067 28.01 -9.98 9.84
N TYR A 1068 27.57 -10.86 10.73
CA TYR A 1068 26.64 -11.93 10.49
C TYR A 1068 25.56 -11.92 11.56
N ILE A 1069 24.47 -12.65 11.32
CA ILE A 1069 23.43 -12.94 12.30
C ILE A 1069 23.48 -14.43 12.60
N LEU A 1070 23.77 -14.78 13.85
CA LEU A 1070 23.59 -16.14 14.34
C LEU A 1070 22.16 -16.28 14.86
N GLN A 1071 21.34 -17.07 14.16
CA GLN A 1071 19.95 -17.34 14.50
C GLN A 1071 19.82 -18.69 15.19
N ILE A 1072 19.01 -18.75 16.25
CA ILE A 1072 18.61 -20.01 16.91
C ILE A 1072 17.10 -20.09 16.82
N GLN A 1073 16.62 -21.21 16.27
CA GLN A 1073 15.20 -21.46 16.04
C GLN A 1073 14.77 -22.79 16.67
N SER A 1074 13.84 -22.73 17.62
CA SER A 1074 13.13 -23.84 18.25
C SER A 1074 11.74 -23.36 18.70
N PRO A 1075 10.84 -24.25 19.15
CA PRO A 1075 9.54 -23.85 19.67
C PRO A 1075 9.58 -22.84 20.83
N GLU A 1076 10.60 -22.88 21.70
CA GLU A 1076 10.78 -21.86 22.77
C GLU A 1076 11.83 -20.78 22.47
N ILE A 1077 12.56 -20.84 21.35
CA ILE A 1077 13.69 -19.94 21.05
C ILE A 1077 13.59 -19.46 19.61
N ASN A 1078 13.29 -18.18 19.42
CA ASN A 1078 13.45 -17.52 18.12
C ASN A 1078 14.25 -16.24 18.33
N LYS A 1079 15.58 -16.34 18.29
CA LYS A 1079 16.48 -15.21 18.57
C LYS A 1079 17.60 -15.13 17.54
N GLY A 1080 17.86 -13.92 17.06
CA GLY A 1080 19.05 -13.56 16.29
C GLY A 1080 20.05 -12.82 17.18
N LEU A 1081 21.32 -13.18 17.07
CA LEU A 1081 22.43 -12.54 17.77
C LEU A 1081 23.42 -12.03 16.73
N SER A 1082 23.84 -10.78 16.83
CA SER A 1082 24.90 -10.23 15.98
C SER A 1082 26.21 -10.98 16.25
N LEU A 1083 26.85 -11.48 15.20
CA LEU A 1083 28.12 -12.18 15.23
C LEU A 1083 29.11 -11.46 14.33
N MET A 1084 30.17 -10.89 14.90
CA MET A 1084 31.24 -10.26 14.13
C MET A 1084 32.40 -11.24 13.95
N ILE A 1085 32.87 -11.43 12.71
CA ILE A 1085 34.04 -12.27 12.37
C ILE A 1085 35.23 -11.35 12.08
N HIS A 1086 36.38 -11.59 12.74
CA HIS A 1086 37.57 -10.72 12.70
C HIS A 1086 38.83 -11.38 12.13
#